data_AF-A0A661D1U0-F1
#
_entry.id   AF-A0A661D1U0-F1
#
_cell.length_a   1.000
_cell.length_b   1.000
_cell.length_c   1.000
_cell.angle_alpha   90.00
_cell.angle_beta   90.00
_cell.angle_gamma   90.00
#
_symmetry.space_group_name_H-M   'P 1'
#
loop_
_entity.id
_entity.type
_entity.pdbx_description
1 polymer ?
#
loop_
_entity_poly.entity_id
_entity_poly.type
_entity_poly.pdbx_seq_one_letter_code
_entity_poly.pdbx_strand_id
1 'polypeptide(L)'
;MRWKPLIFGRNTIVETLEIRFLSDWHIGEGSGQPGHIDKLVRRHPQDGLPYVPAKTITGIWRDACEQVAAGLDFGNANGPWQAWVTVLFGNQPTQIGRPEQPKKEYREMLSDISPQSACLTIRAARFPNSLRQQLAGCPPLKESLTFIKPGIRIDPKTGQAIDGHLHFDEIVRAGAILESPIYIEGTFTQTQQQVAYALLWAGAKAVARLGGKRRRGLGRCQFKFNAISKEDALNILKQNDVPTCPEPSLDKVHQFTSHDSASQTDDWVQVPLHLTLKTPVIVPQGEAGNLVKSLDYIPGTHLLGAVTKLLRQSTKVDLFSYVAKGDIQVSHAYQEVSNTRGLPVPKALFYEKYDNSGQVYNRLMKIQGYAEKAAQLKQHREGYIITFDKPIGEKQHLQGLFTTPLQLTTHSTIEDNSGRPAQERDGVFIFEAIKTGTRLQSVLKMRKFIADKLKAANENWWEVLNANIRVGKSKKDDYGWVSLKAEHCQQTPTLPTQSPDKQLTVWLCTDLLLRDARLRPSTDLADLQKELEKQLGVELRTRKENDDTLSALIRTNRTEGWHQRWGQPRPSYIGLVAGSCIVFECQSGRLEPKQLQALMRRGLGERRAEGFGEVRFNPPLLMQALSELPRLEANNFLLTIKQRRKTELAMTSDSQAFVKILETAAWREDIRRAAVAISVNTKIRRQTFDWRADKPPNNQLGALRTVLNQMQTLGDKPYVLGWLDHLCGTANRKDKWTDKGLKIVYAFLKEPQLIWDELQKSTHQSGLKHLFPTLRTEAKASLEKELWAEAVRTLFAVAIRYEKRERDF
;
A
#
# COMPACT_ATOMS: atom_id res chain seq x y z
N MET A 1 18.44 -17.98 9.76
CA MET A 1 17.39 -18.88 9.22
C MET A 1 17.51 -18.92 7.70
N ARG A 2 17.89 -20.06 7.14
CA ARG A 2 17.77 -20.31 5.69
C ARG A 2 16.30 -20.12 5.31
N TRP A 3 16.05 -19.21 4.37
CA TRP A 3 14.73 -19.00 3.80
C TRP A 3 14.21 -20.35 3.30
N LYS A 4 13.12 -20.88 3.87
CA LYS A 4 12.34 -21.90 3.15
C LYS A 4 11.91 -21.22 1.85
N PRO A 5 12.24 -21.77 0.67
CA PRO A 5 11.87 -21.16 -0.59
C PRO A 5 10.35 -21.05 -0.61
N LEU A 6 9.87 -19.81 -0.74
CA LEU A 6 8.50 -19.52 -1.12
C LEU A 6 8.22 -20.33 -2.39
N ILE A 7 7.18 -21.15 -2.38
CA ILE A 7 6.73 -21.89 -3.56
C ILE A 7 6.15 -20.85 -4.53
N PHE A 8 7.02 -20.21 -5.30
CA PHE A 8 6.65 -19.52 -6.52
C PHE A 8 6.41 -20.58 -7.60
N GLY A 9 5.52 -20.32 -8.56
CA GLY A 9 5.38 -21.22 -9.72
C GLY A 9 6.76 -21.47 -10.34
N ARG A 10 7.00 -22.69 -10.85
CA ARG A 10 8.33 -23.22 -11.28
C ARG A 10 9.15 -22.33 -12.25
N ASN A 11 8.64 -21.19 -12.73
CA ASN A 11 9.24 -20.30 -13.73
C ASN A 11 9.35 -18.82 -13.26
N THR A 12 9.49 -18.55 -11.96
CA THR A 12 9.72 -17.18 -11.46
C THR A 12 11.10 -17.07 -10.83
N ILE A 13 11.96 -16.23 -11.40
CA ILE A 13 13.28 -15.93 -10.84
C ILE A 13 13.15 -14.71 -9.92
N VAL A 14 13.79 -14.77 -8.74
CA VAL A 14 13.73 -13.71 -7.72
C VAL A 14 15.12 -13.14 -7.52
N GLU A 15 15.28 -11.86 -7.83
CA GLU A 15 16.53 -11.11 -7.68
C GLU A 15 16.32 -9.90 -6.77
N THR A 16 17.42 -9.24 -6.38
CA THR A 16 17.37 -8.00 -5.59
C THR A 16 18.19 -6.89 -6.23
N LEU A 17 17.59 -5.71 -6.34
CA LEU A 17 18.25 -4.47 -6.71
C LEU A 17 18.51 -3.64 -5.46
N GLU A 18 19.77 -3.26 -5.26
CA GLU A 18 20.18 -2.34 -4.20
C GLU A 18 20.30 -0.93 -4.76
N ILE A 19 19.73 0.04 -4.06
CA ILE A 19 19.79 1.47 -4.37
C ILE A 19 20.50 2.17 -3.24
N ARG A 20 21.72 2.66 -3.49
CA ARG A 20 22.50 3.48 -2.55
C ARG A 20 22.34 4.96 -2.91
N PHE A 21 21.87 5.77 -1.96
CA PHE A 21 21.83 7.22 -2.12
C PHE A 21 23.15 7.86 -1.67
N LEU A 22 23.80 8.57 -2.59
CA LEU A 22 25.08 9.26 -2.38
C LEU A 22 24.89 10.73 -1.96
N SER A 23 23.70 11.27 -2.16
CA SER A 23 23.29 12.59 -1.66
C SER A 23 21.97 12.48 -0.92
N ASP A 24 21.60 13.56 -0.24
CA ASP A 24 20.26 13.70 0.30
C ASP A 24 19.23 13.58 -0.82
N TRP A 25 18.04 13.06 -0.51
CA TRP A 25 17.05 12.73 -1.52
C TRP A 25 15.63 13.03 -1.04
N HIS A 26 14.74 13.28 -2.00
CA HIS A 26 13.35 13.57 -1.74
C HIS A 26 12.48 12.80 -2.72
N ILE A 27 11.55 12.00 -2.22
CA ILE A 27 10.47 11.43 -3.00
C ILE A 27 9.18 11.88 -2.35
N GLY A 28 8.48 12.78 -3.03
CA GLY A 28 7.34 13.48 -2.47
C GLY A 28 6.10 12.59 -2.34
N GLU A 29 5.34 12.82 -1.27
CA GLU A 29 4.00 12.26 -1.11
C GLU A 29 2.97 12.95 -2.04
N GLY A 30 3.29 14.14 -2.53
CA GLY A 30 2.38 15.00 -3.29
C GLY A 30 1.53 15.92 -2.42
N SER A 31 1.77 15.92 -1.11
CA SER A 31 1.14 16.76 -0.09
C SER A 31 2.17 17.40 0.84
N GLY A 32 1.73 18.43 1.56
CA GLY A 32 2.46 19.10 2.64
C GLY A 32 1.65 19.11 3.93
N GLN A 33 2.29 19.51 5.03
CA GLN A 33 1.63 19.84 6.29
C GLN A 33 1.35 21.36 6.33
N PRO A 34 0.07 21.80 6.29
CA PRO A 34 -0.27 23.22 6.28
C PRO A 34 0.39 23.98 7.43
N GLY A 35 0.99 25.13 7.11
CA GLY A 35 1.65 26.00 8.08
C GLY A 35 3.01 25.52 8.60
N HIS A 36 3.52 24.38 8.13
CA HIS A 36 4.79 23.81 8.63
C HIS A 36 5.71 23.30 7.53
N ILE A 37 5.27 22.35 6.69
CA ILE A 37 6.11 21.71 5.66
C ILE A 37 5.37 21.72 4.33
N ASP A 38 5.96 22.32 3.30
CA ASP A 38 5.32 22.40 1.98
C ASP A 38 5.36 21.05 1.24
N LYS A 39 6.42 20.26 1.45
CA LYS A 39 6.64 18.98 0.74
C LYS A 39 7.10 17.88 1.65
N LEU A 40 6.22 16.91 1.89
CA LEU A 40 6.50 15.74 2.71
C LEU A 40 7.18 14.63 1.91
N VAL A 41 8.05 13.88 2.60
CA VAL A 41 8.61 12.64 2.08
C VAL A 41 7.57 11.53 2.19
N ARG A 42 7.44 10.79 1.11
CA ARG A 42 6.57 9.62 1.02
C ARG A 42 7.07 8.49 1.90
N ARG A 43 6.19 7.97 2.77
CA ARG A 43 6.48 6.90 3.73
C ARG A 43 5.72 5.63 3.42
N HIS A 44 6.32 4.47 3.72
CA HIS A 44 5.69 3.18 3.44
C HIS A 44 4.62 2.86 4.51
N PRO A 45 3.39 2.47 4.14
CA PRO A 45 2.28 2.33 5.10
C PRO A 45 2.52 1.34 6.25
N GLN A 46 3.36 0.33 6.04
CA GLN A 46 3.62 -0.72 7.02
C GLN A 46 4.52 -0.29 8.19
N ASP A 47 5.51 0.59 7.95
CA ASP A 47 6.52 0.96 8.95
C ASP A 47 6.67 2.48 9.12
N GLY A 48 6.08 3.29 8.23
CA GLY A 48 6.19 4.74 8.24
C GLY A 48 7.60 5.24 7.92
N LEU A 49 8.42 4.45 7.23
CA LEU A 49 9.78 4.84 6.82
C LEU A 49 9.78 5.36 5.37
N PRO A 50 10.68 6.30 5.02
CA PRO A 50 10.90 6.70 3.63
C PRO A 50 11.19 5.51 2.73
N TYR A 51 10.64 5.53 1.51
CA TYR A 51 10.83 4.45 0.54
C TYR A 51 10.82 4.97 -0.89
N VAL A 52 11.31 4.16 -1.84
CA VAL A 52 11.21 4.46 -3.27
C VAL A 52 10.07 3.65 -3.87
N PRO A 53 9.04 4.28 -4.46
CA PRO A 53 7.96 3.58 -5.14
C PRO A 53 8.48 2.73 -6.31
N ALA A 54 7.93 1.52 -6.46
CA ALA A 54 8.24 0.63 -7.57
C ALA A 54 8.05 1.33 -8.91
N LYS A 55 6.97 2.11 -9.07
CA LYS A 55 6.70 2.85 -10.31
C LYS A 55 7.83 3.82 -10.67
N THR A 56 8.45 4.46 -9.68
CA THR A 56 9.60 5.35 -9.88
C THR A 56 10.84 4.57 -10.33
N ILE A 57 11.09 3.39 -9.75
CA ILE A 57 12.20 2.51 -10.11
C ILE A 57 11.98 1.96 -11.52
N THR A 58 10.79 1.41 -11.81
CA THR A 58 10.43 0.88 -13.13
C THR A 58 10.64 1.92 -14.21
N GLY A 59 10.13 3.14 -14.00
CA GLY A 59 10.25 4.22 -14.99
C GLY A 59 11.70 4.61 -15.27
N ILE A 60 12.49 4.89 -14.23
CA ILE A 60 13.87 5.37 -14.42
C ILE A 60 14.81 4.27 -14.91
N TRP A 61 14.57 3.03 -14.48
CA TRP A 61 15.41 1.90 -14.90
C TRP A 61 15.08 1.48 -16.33
N ARG A 62 13.81 1.55 -16.72
CA ARG A 62 13.40 1.38 -18.11
C ARG A 62 14.04 2.42 -19.02
N ASP A 63 13.92 3.70 -18.70
CA ASP A 63 14.53 4.80 -19.47
C ASP A 63 16.05 4.59 -19.63
N ALA A 64 16.73 4.20 -18.55
CA ALA A 64 18.14 3.86 -18.60
C ALA A 64 18.45 2.64 -19.50
N CYS A 65 17.61 1.59 -19.46
CA CYS A 65 17.73 0.44 -20.38
C CYS A 65 17.44 0.83 -21.84
N GLU A 66 16.49 1.73 -22.10
CA GLU A 66 16.17 2.25 -23.44
C GLU A 66 17.36 3.04 -24.01
N GLN A 67 18.02 3.87 -23.20
CA GLN A 67 19.22 4.59 -23.60
C GLN A 67 20.39 3.65 -23.90
N VAL A 68 20.60 2.62 -23.08
CA VAL A 68 21.61 1.59 -23.33
C VAL A 68 21.30 0.81 -24.60
N ALA A 69 20.06 0.38 -24.78
CA ALA A 69 19.61 -0.35 -25.97
C ALA A 69 19.79 0.49 -27.24
N ALA A 70 19.41 1.77 -27.22
CA ALA A 70 19.63 2.68 -28.34
C ALA A 70 21.12 2.82 -28.71
N GLY A 71 22.02 2.80 -27.72
CA GLY A 71 23.46 2.79 -27.96
C GLY A 71 23.96 1.48 -28.60
N LEU A 72 23.46 0.33 -28.14
CA LEU A 72 23.82 -0.99 -28.67
C LEU A 72 23.23 -1.26 -30.06
N ASP A 73 22.04 -0.71 -30.33
CA ASP A 73 21.33 -0.82 -31.60
C ASP A 73 21.75 0.27 -32.61
N PHE A 74 22.81 1.04 -32.33
CA PHE A 74 23.29 2.16 -33.16
C PHE A 74 22.20 3.17 -33.54
N GLY A 75 21.24 3.41 -32.63
CA GLY A 75 20.12 4.32 -32.82
C GLY A 75 18.91 3.73 -33.55
N ASN A 76 18.92 2.43 -33.91
CA ASN A 76 17.77 1.79 -34.53
C ASN A 76 16.62 1.61 -33.52
N ALA A 77 15.51 2.32 -33.75
CA ALA A 77 14.33 2.26 -32.88
C ALA A 77 13.63 0.89 -32.82
N ASN A 78 13.89 0.01 -33.79
CA ASN A 78 13.37 -1.36 -33.84
C ASN A 78 14.49 -2.40 -33.70
N GLY A 79 15.61 -2.03 -33.08
CA GLY A 79 16.74 -2.92 -32.88
C GLY A 79 16.44 -4.08 -31.91
N PRO A 80 17.27 -5.14 -31.94
CA PRO A 80 17.08 -6.33 -31.13
C PRO A 80 17.19 -6.05 -29.62
N TRP A 81 18.00 -5.08 -29.18
CA TRP A 81 18.07 -4.70 -27.76
C TRP A 81 16.82 -3.93 -27.32
N GLN A 82 16.24 -3.09 -28.19
CA GLN A 82 14.97 -2.43 -27.94
C GLN A 82 13.80 -3.43 -27.82
N ALA A 83 13.83 -4.52 -28.61
CA ALA A 83 12.88 -5.61 -28.45
C ALA A 83 12.99 -6.28 -27.07
N TRP A 84 14.21 -6.45 -26.54
CA TRP A 84 14.43 -6.96 -25.19
C TRP A 84 13.91 -6.04 -24.09
N VAL A 85 14.08 -4.72 -24.22
CA VAL A 85 13.45 -3.75 -23.31
C VAL A 85 11.94 -3.96 -23.28
N THR A 86 11.33 -4.20 -24.45
CA THR A 86 9.90 -4.43 -24.59
C THR A 86 9.45 -5.74 -23.94
N VAL A 87 10.20 -6.84 -24.09
CA VAL A 87 9.95 -8.10 -23.37
C VAL A 87 10.00 -7.89 -21.85
N LEU A 88 11.02 -7.19 -21.36
CA LEU A 88 11.23 -7.00 -19.92
C LEU A 88 10.17 -6.06 -19.33
N PHE A 89 9.98 -4.86 -19.91
CA PHE A 89 9.15 -3.81 -19.32
C PHE A 89 7.73 -3.68 -19.91
N GLY A 90 7.41 -4.46 -20.95
CA GLY A 90 6.14 -4.44 -21.70
C GLY A 90 5.99 -3.25 -22.64
N ASN A 91 4.92 -3.24 -23.44
CA ASN A 91 4.63 -2.14 -24.38
C ASN A 91 4.26 -0.83 -23.66
N GLN A 92 4.62 0.32 -24.26
CA GLN A 92 4.08 1.64 -23.90
C GLN A 92 3.11 2.13 -24.99
N PRO A 93 1.81 1.79 -24.92
CA PRO A 93 0.84 2.21 -25.93
C PRO A 93 0.69 3.75 -26.02
N THR A 94 1.15 4.50 -25.01
CA THR A 94 1.11 5.97 -24.99
C THR A 94 2.32 6.66 -25.63
N GLN A 95 3.42 5.94 -25.92
CA GLN A 95 4.63 6.51 -26.56
C GLN A 95 4.73 6.18 -28.05
N ILE A 96 4.07 5.14 -28.53
CA ILE A 96 4.05 4.77 -29.95
C ILE A 96 3.04 5.70 -30.65
N GLY A 97 3.52 6.84 -31.18
CA GLY A 97 2.74 7.71 -32.06
C GLY A 97 2.34 9.10 -31.52
N ARG A 98 3.22 9.85 -30.86
CA ARG A 98 3.06 11.31 -30.72
C ARG A 98 4.19 12.10 -31.41
N PRO A 99 4.27 12.14 -32.75
CA PRO A 99 4.60 13.39 -33.41
C PRO A 99 3.40 14.35 -33.30
N GLU A 100 3.67 15.64 -33.39
CA GLU A 100 2.66 16.68 -33.59
C GLU A 100 1.72 16.25 -34.74
N GLN A 101 0.43 16.07 -34.43
CA GLN A 101 -0.63 15.52 -35.29
C GLN A 101 -0.61 13.99 -35.52
N PRO A 102 -1.59 13.23 -34.98
CA PRO A 102 -1.74 11.83 -35.33
C PRO A 102 -2.34 11.70 -36.74
N LYS A 103 -1.54 11.30 -37.72
CA LYS A 103 -2.06 10.84 -39.02
C LYS A 103 -2.96 9.63 -38.79
N LYS A 104 -4.13 9.58 -39.44
CA LYS A 104 -5.13 8.49 -39.37
C LYS A 104 -4.50 7.09 -39.53
N GLU A 105 -3.47 6.97 -40.35
CA GLU A 105 -2.72 5.74 -40.64
C GLU A 105 -2.06 5.10 -39.40
N TYR A 106 -1.68 5.88 -38.37
CA TYR A 106 -1.05 5.33 -37.16
C TYR A 106 -2.01 4.59 -36.23
N ARG A 107 -3.32 4.92 -36.26
CA ARG A 107 -4.34 4.21 -35.47
C ARG A 107 -4.59 2.80 -36.02
N GLU A 108 -4.46 2.62 -37.33
CA GLU A 108 -4.67 1.33 -38.02
C GLU A 108 -3.48 0.37 -37.80
N MET A 109 -2.24 0.88 -37.70
CA MET A 109 -1.09 0.03 -37.33
C MET A 109 -1.06 -0.39 -35.85
N LEU A 110 -1.61 0.43 -34.94
CA LEU A 110 -1.68 0.11 -33.51
C LEU A 110 -2.70 -0.99 -33.17
N SER A 111 -3.68 -1.24 -34.05
CA SER A 111 -4.66 -2.33 -33.87
C SER A 111 -4.08 -3.73 -34.06
N ASP A 112 -2.96 -3.87 -34.78
CA ASP A 112 -2.36 -5.18 -35.08
C ASP A 112 -1.28 -5.61 -34.07
N ILE A 113 -0.80 -4.69 -33.22
CA ILE A 113 0.22 -5.01 -32.21
C ILE A 113 -0.48 -5.50 -30.94
N SER A 114 -0.52 -6.83 -30.76
CA SER A 114 -0.99 -7.44 -29.52
C SER A 114 -0.24 -6.87 -28.30
N PRO A 115 -0.93 -6.41 -27.23
CA PRO A 115 -0.26 -5.85 -26.06
C PRO A 115 0.65 -6.89 -25.40
N GLN A 116 1.96 -6.65 -25.41
CA GLN A 116 2.92 -7.52 -24.74
C GLN A 116 3.00 -7.18 -23.25
N SER A 117 2.77 -8.18 -22.40
CA SER A 117 2.91 -8.06 -20.95
C SER A 117 4.39 -8.05 -20.55
N ALA A 118 4.73 -7.24 -19.55
CA ALA A 118 6.07 -7.18 -18.98
C ALA A 118 6.42 -8.50 -18.27
N CYS A 119 7.60 -9.07 -18.56
CA CYS A 119 8.17 -10.19 -17.82
C CYS A 119 8.87 -9.74 -16.52
N LEU A 120 9.35 -8.50 -16.46
CA LEU A 120 10.00 -7.92 -15.29
C LEU A 120 8.97 -7.22 -14.41
N THR A 121 9.00 -7.56 -13.13
CA THR A 121 8.15 -6.93 -12.11
C THR A 121 9.00 -6.46 -10.94
N ILE A 122 8.93 -5.16 -10.65
CA ILE A 122 9.74 -4.50 -9.61
C ILE A 122 8.86 -4.20 -8.40
N ARG A 123 9.42 -4.26 -7.19
CA ARG A 123 8.73 -3.86 -5.94
C ARG A 123 9.31 -2.53 -5.44
N ALA A 124 8.63 -1.95 -4.45
CA ALA A 124 9.12 -0.75 -3.78
C ALA A 124 10.48 -1.04 -3.11
N ALA A 125 11.46 -0.14 -3.28
CA ALA A 125 12.73 -0.25 -2.55
C ALA A 125 12.54 0.24 -1.12
N ARG A 126 12.92 -0.59 -0.15
CA ARG A 126 12.75 -0.33 1.29
C ARG A 126 14.06 -0.58 2.02
N PHE A 127 14.21 0.01 3.20
CA PHE A 127 15.36 -0.31 4.05
C PHE A 127 15.43 -1.83 4.33
N PRO A 128 16.64 -2.40 4.48
CA PRO A 128 16.82 -3.80 4.83
C PRO A 128 15.98 -4.17 6.05
N ASN A 129 15.41 -5.39 6.05
CA ASN A 129 14.44 -5.78 7.08
C ASN A 129 15.02 -5.70 8.51
N SER A 130 16.31 -5.99 8.67
CA SER A 130 17.03 -5.86 9.95
C SER A 130 16.99 -4.42 10.49
N LEU A 131 17.34 -3.44 9.65
CA LEU A 131 17.29 -2.01 10.01
C LEU A 131 15.87 -1.55 10.32
N ARG A 132 14.87 -1.98 9.54
CA ARG A 132 13.46 -1.62 9.76
C ARG A 132 12.95 -2.09 11.12
N GLN A 133 13.32 -3.31 11.53
CA GLN A 133 12.92 -3.86 12.84
C GLN A 133 13.58 -3.11 14.00
N GLN A 134 14.85 -2.73 13.88
CA GLN A 134 15.55 -1.96 14.90
C GLN A 134 15.01 -0.53 15.03
N LEU A 135 14.76 0.16 13.92
CA LEU A 135 14.17 1.51 13.92
C LEU A 135 12.75 1.54 14.47
N ALA A 136 11.97 0.47 14.32
CA ALA A 136 10.63 0.39 14.88
C ALA A 136 10.60 0.54 16.42
N GLY A 137 11.68 0.14 17.10
CA GLY A 137 11.84 0.26 18.55
C GLY A 137 12.51 1.56 19.02
N CYS A 138 12.96 2.43 18.11
CA CYS A 138 13.70 3.64 18.45
C CYS A 138 13.17 4.87 17.67
N PRO A 139 12.10 5.53 18.17
CA PRO A 139 11.50 6.69 17.53
C PRO A 139 12.48 7.85 17.20
N PRO A 140 13.44 8.24 18.08
CA PRO A 140 14.35 9.34 17.77
C PRO A 140 15.26 9.08 16.54
N LEU A 141 15.71 7.83 16.36
CA LEU A 141 16.48 7.45 15.16
C LEU A 141 15.61 7.41 13.91
N LYS A 142 14.34 7.03 14.04
CA LYS A 142 13.37 7.08 12.95
C LYS A 142 13.12 8.52 12.49
N GLU A 143 12.97 9.45 13.42
CA GLU A 143 12.83 10.89 13.12
C GLU A 143 14.08 11.43 12.41
N SER A 144 15.27 10.96 12.80
CA SER A 144 16.55 11.39 12.25
C SER A 144 16.81 10.98 10.81
N LEU A 145 16.01 10.08 10.24
CA LEU A 145 16.06 9.72 8.81
C LEU A 145 15.81 10.94 7.91
N THR A 146 14.97 11.86 8.37
CA THR A 146 14.52 13.03 7.63
C THR A 146 14.94 14.31 8.34
N PHE A 147 15.05 15.40 7.60
CA PHE A 147 15.21 16.75 8.14
C PHE A 147 14.51 17.75 7.24
N ILE A 148 14.20 18.92 7.80
CA ILE A 148 13.57 20.01 7.05
C ILE A 148 14.66 20.88 6.45
N LYS A 149 14.63 21.02 5.11
CA LYS A 149 15.52 21.91 4.37
C LYS A 149 14.71 23.14 3.91
N PRO A 150 15.05 24.34 4.39
CA PRO A 150 14.49 25.58 3.84
C PRO A 150 14.98 25.78 2.40
N GLY A 151 14.12 26.31 1.55
CA GLY A 151 14.42 26.65 0.17
C GLY A 151 13.73 27.95 -0.23
N ILE A 152 14.32 28.62 -1.22
CA ILE A 152 13.81 29.85 -1.81
C ILE A 152 13.68 29.67 -3.31
N ARG A 153 12.78 30.44 -3.93
CA ARG A 153 12.73 30.55 -5.39
C ARG A 153 13.70 31.64 -5.85
N ILE A 154 14.51 31.32 -6.85
CA ILE A 154 15.42 32.26 -7.50
C ILE A 154 14.76 32.71 -8.81
N ASP A 155 14.72 34.01 -9.05
CA ASP A 155 14.32 34.57 -10.33
C ASP A 155 15.42 34.28 -11.37
N PRO A 156 15.10 33.58 -12.48
CA PRO A 156 16.09 33.25 -13.50
C PRO A 156 16.65 34.48 -14.23
N LYS A 157 15.96 35.64 -14.24
CA LYS A 157 16.44 36.85 -14.90
C LYS A 157 17.43 37.64 -14.04
N THR A 158 17.09 37.83 -12.76
CA THR A 158 17.87 38.68 -11.83
C THR A 158 18.86 37.89 -10.99
N GLY A 159 18.69 36.57 -10.86
CA GLY A 159 19.48 35.73 -9.97
C GLY A 159 19.19 35.93 -8.48
N GLN A 160 18.20 36.77 -8.15
CA GLN A 160 17.84 37.11 -6.77
C GLN A 160 16.76 36.19 -6.22
N ALA A 161 16.68 36.10 -4.88
CA ALA A 161 15.59 35.44 -4.19
C ALA A 161 14.29 36.22 -4.43
N ILE A 162 13.22 35.52 -4.77
CA ILE A 162 11.90 36.15 -4.91
C ILE A 162 11.27 36.29 -3.51
N ASP A 163 10.80 37.49 -3.20
CA ASP A 163 10.11 37.78 -1.94
C ASP A 163 8.86 36.90 -1.76
N GLY A 164 8.61 36.48 -0.51
CA GLY A 164 7.46 35.64 -0.17
C GLY A 164 7.51 34.20 -0.67
N HIS A 165 8.66 33.73 -1.19
CA HIS A 165 8.81 32.38 -1.75
C HIS A 165 9.71 31.44 -0.90
N LEU A 166 9.74 31.65 0.41
CA LEU A 166 10.32 30.69 1.36
C LEU A 166 9.44 29.44 1.41
N HIS A 167 10.04 28.27 1.27
CA HIS A 167 9.35 26.99 1.40
C HIS A 167 10.21 25.99 2.18
N PHE A 168 9.59 24.99 2.78
CA PHE A 168 10.22 23.97 3.60
C PHE A 168 9.97 22.58 3.00
N ASP A 169 11.06 21.91 2.63
CA ASP A 169 10.99 20.55 2.11
C ASP A 169 11.48 19.57 3.16
N GLU A 170 10.73 18.51 3.39
CA GLU A 170 11.26 17.35 4.09
C GLU A 170 12.19 16.56 3.16
N ILE A 171 13.38 16.22 3.64
CA ILE A 171 14.41 15.53 2.85
C ILE A 171 14.98 14.36 3.65
N VAL A 172 15.26 13.26 2.97
CA VAL A 172 15.91 12.08 3.55
C VAL A 172 17.42 12.20 3.43
N ARG A 173 18.14 11.84 4.50
CA ARG A 173 19.60 11.93 4.56
C ARG A 173 20.29 10.98 3.57
N ALA A 174 21.43 11.44 3.05
CA ALA A 174 22.36 10.65 2.25
C ALA A 174 22.88 9.40 2.98
N GLY A 175 23.39 8.42 2.23
CA GLY A 175 23.94 7.17 2.75
C GLY A 175 22.92 6.05 2.89
N ALA A 176 21.64 6.33 2.67
CA ALA A 176 20.58 5.34 2.72
C ALA A 176 20.79 4.24 1.66
N ILE A 177 20.57 2.99 2.06
CA ILE A 177 20.59 1.82 1.19
C ILE A 177 19.21 1.19 1.25
N LEU A 178 18.59 1.03 0.09
CA LEU A 178 17.27 0.43 -0.05
C LEU A 178 17.36 -0.79 -0.96
N GLU A 179 16.60 -1.83 -0.63
CA GLU A 179 16.52 -3.08 -1.36
C GLU A 179 15.16 -3.19 -2.03
N SER A 180 15.17 -3.50 -3.33
CA SER A 180 13.98 -3.75 -4.14
C SER A 180 13.99 -5.19 -4.65
N PRO A 181 13.04 -6.04 -4.20
CA PRO A 181 12.81 -7.34 -4.83
C PRO A 181 12.37 -7.21 -6.29
N ILE A 182 12.96 -8.04 -7.14
CA ILE A 182 12.67 -8.13 -8.58
C ILE A 182 12.19 -9.54 -8.88
N TYR A 183 11.17 -9.64 -9.72
CA TYR A 183 10.62 -10.89 -10.22
C TYR A 183 10.71 -10.89 -11.73
N ILE A 184 11.33 -11.94 -12.28
CA ILE A 184 11.37 -12.19 -13.72
C ILE A 184 10.51 -13.42 -13.98
N GLU A 185 9.36 -13.19 -14.60
CA GLU A 185 8.36 -14.21 -14.95
C GLU A 185 8.52 -14.59 -16.43
N GLY A 186 8.77 -15.87 -16.71
CA GLY A 186 8.89 -16.36 -18.08
C GLY A 186 9.70 -17.65 -18.17
N THR A 187 9.61 -18.32 -19.31
CA THR A 187 10.46 -19.46 -19.64
C THR A 187 11.58 -18.94 -20.53
N PHE A 188 12.75 -18.69 -19.95
CA PHE A 188 13.94 -18.24 -20.67
C PHE A 188 14.92 -19.41 -20.79
N THR A 189 15.61 -19.52 -21.93
CA THR A 189 16.83 -20.34 -21.98
C THR A 189 17.92 -19.70 -21.11
N GLN A 190 18.95 -20.47 -20.74
CA GLN A 190 20.06 -19.94 -19.94
C GLN A 190 20.73 -18.74 -20.62
N THR A 191 20.94 -18.80 -21.93
CA THR A 191 21.49 -17.70 -22.73
C THR A 191 20.59 -16.46 -22.70
N GLN A 192 19.28 -16.64 -22.90
CA GLN A 192 18.29 -15.55 -22.85
C GLN A 192 18.24 -14.88 -21.47
N GLN A 193 18.33 -15.66 -20.40
CA GLN A 193 18.39 -15.14 -19.04
C GLN A 193 19.64 -14.28 -18.82
N GLN A 194 20.80 -14.73 -19.31
CA GLN A 194 22.05 -13.98 -19.21
C GLN A 194 22.01 -12.67 -20.01
N VAL A 195 21.41 -12.67 -21.20
CA VAL A 195 21.18 -11.46 -22.01
C VAL A 195 20.29 -10.45 -21.27
N ALA A 196 19.17 -10.92 -20.70
CA ALA A 196 18.30 -10.10 -19.88
C ALA A 196 19.05 -9.47 -18.69
N TYR A 197 19.88 -10.27 -18.00
CA TYR A 197 20.68 -9.80 -16.87
C TYR A 197 21.71 -8.75 -17.27
N ALA A 198 22.38 -8.94 -18.42
CA ALA A 198 23.36 -8.01 -18.93
C ALA A 198 22.74 -6.63 -19.25
N LEU A 199 21.56 -6.61 -19.91
CA LEU A 199 20.83 -5.38 -20.21
C LEU A 199 20.36 -4.67 -18.93
N LEU A 200 19.80 -5.42 -17.97
CA LEU A 200 19.36 -4.88 -16.68
C LEU A 200 20.53 -4.31 -15.86
N TRP A 201 21.68 -5.00 -15.88
CA TRP A 201 22.91 -4.54 -15.23
C TRP A 201 23.42 -3.24 -15.85
N ALA A 202 23.49 -3.15 -17.18
CA ALA A 202 23.93 -1.95 -17.88
C ALA A 202 22.98 -0.77 -17.63
N GLY A 203 21.67 -1.00 -17.72
CA GLY A 203 20.66 -0.01 -17.36
C GLY A 203 20.79 0.45 -15.91
N ALA A 204 21.09 -0.46 -14.97
CA ALA A 204 21.33 -0.09 -13.57
C ALA A 204 22.55 0.83 -13.43
N LYS A 205 23.63 0.60 -14.20
CA LYS A 205 24.81 1.48 -14.20
C LYS A 205 24.54 2.86 -14.81
N ALA A 206 23.62 2.97 -15.76
CA ALA A 206 23.23 4.23 -16.37
C ALA A 206 22.36 5.12 -15.44
N VAL A 207 21.71 4.56 -14.42
CA VAL A 207 20.93 5.35 -13.45
C VAL A 207 21.84 6.11 -12.47
N ALA A 208 21.87 7.45 -12.59
CA ALA A 208 22.69 8.31 -11.73
C ALA A 208 21.90 9.11 -10.67
N ARG A 209 20.60 9.35 -10.88
CA ARG A 209 19.77 10.17 -9.99
C ARG A 209 18.33 9.68 -9.90
N LEU A 210 17.74 9.77 -8.72
CA LEU A 210 16.37 9.35 -8.42
C LEU A 210 15.64 10.36 -7.50
N GLY A 211 14.33 10.50 -7.68
CA GLY A 211 13.47 11.36 -6.83
C GLY A 211 13.17 12.76 -7.40
N GLY A 212 12.66 13.66 -6.59
CA GLY A 212 12.41 15.05 -6.95
C GLY A 212 13.68 15.89 -6.93
N LYS A 213 13.68 17.02 -7.65
CA LYS A 213 14.80 17.99 -7.67
C LYS A 213 16.16 17.37 -8.03
N ARG A 214 16.19 16.33 -8.88
CA ARG A 214 17.41 15.64 -9.35
C ARG A 214 18.44 16.62 -9.93
N ARG A 215 18.00 17.68 -10.59
CA ARG A 215 18.87 18.72 -11.19
C ARG A 215 19.40 19.76 -10.19
N ARG A 216 18.92 19.77 -8.95
CA ARG A 216 19.29 20.75 -7.91
C ARG A 216 20.13 20.12 -6.79
N GLY A 217 20.86 19.05 -7.11
CA GLY A 217 21.80 18.39 -6.19
C GLY A 217 21.19 17.32 -5.27
N LEU A 218 19.89 17.07 -5.32
CA LEU A 218 19.25 15.97 -4.57
C LEU A 218 19.21 14.69 -5.41
N GLY A 219 19.13 13.54 -4.73
CA GLY A 219 18.79 12.27 -5.33
C GLY A 219 19.90 11.55 -6.09
N ARG A 220 21.18 11.94 -5.96
CA ARG A 220 22.29 11.18 -6.54
C ARG A 220 22.29 9.77 -5.96
N CYS A 221 22.23 8.76 -6.82
CA CYS A 221 22.14 7.36 -6.39
C CYS A 221 22.98 6.44 -7.28
N GLN A 222 23.21 5.24 -6.79
CA GLN A 222 23.83 4.16 -7.52
C GLN A 222 22.96 2.91 -7.40
N PHE A 223 22.61 2.32 -8.54
CA PHE A 223 21.92 1.04 -8.59
C PHE A 223 22.97 -0.08 -8.67
N LYS A 224 22.78 -1.13 -7.88
CA LYS A 224 23.55 -2.37 -7.95
C LYS A 224 22.62 -3.54 -8.18
N PHE A 225 22.81 -4.20 -9.32
CA PHE A 225 22.12 -5.43 -9.69
C PHE A 225 23.17 -6.55 -9.74
N ASN A 226 23.14 -7.44 -8.75
CA ASN A 226 24.21 -8.41 -8.51
C ASN A 226 23.94 -9.80 -9.12
N ALA A 227 22.94 -9.93 -9.99
CA ALA A 227 22.59 -11.22 -10.61
C ALA A 227 23.59 -11.67 -11.69
N ILE A 228 24.50 -10.78 -12.12
CA ILE A 228 25.55 -11.05 -13.11
C ILE A 228 26.83 -10.29 -12.72
N SER A 229 28.00 -10.88 -13.00
CA SER A 229 29.28 -10.22 -12.78
C SER A 229 29.50 -9.10 -13.81
N LYS A 230 30.36 -8.12 -13.48
CA LYS A 230 30.71 -7.05 -14.42
C LYS A 230 31.33 -7.59 -15.71
N GLU A 231 32.21 -8.59 -15.58
CA GLU A 231 32.96 -9.16 -16.69
C GLU A 231 32.03 -9.92 -17.63
N ASP A 232 31.15 -10.76 -17.08
CA ASP A 232 30.18 -11.52 -17.87
C ASP A 232 29.19 -10.59 -18.58
N ALA A 233 28.67 -9.57 -17.89
CA ALA A 233 27.76 -8.61 -18.49
C ALA A 233 28.41 -7.88 -19.67
N LEU A 234 29.65 -7.41 -19.52
CA LEU A 234 30.37 -6.73 -20.60
C LEU A 234 30.70 -7.66 -21.77
N ASN A 235 31.05 -8.92 -21.49
CA ASN A 235 31.31 -9.90 -22.54
C ASN A 235 30.05 -10.17 -23.38
N ILE A 236 28.90 -10.36 -22.72
CA ILE A 236 27.62 -10.60 -23.40
C ILE A 236 27.20 -9.40 -24.26
N LEU A 237 27.33 -8.18 -23.72
CA LEU A 237 26.96 -6.95 -24.45
C LEU A 237 27.86 -6.69 -25.66
N LYS A 238 29.13 -7.13 -25.62
CA LYS A 238 30.08 -6.99 -26.74
C LYS A 238 29.94 -8.08 -27.81
N GLN A 239 29.50 -9.28 -27.43
CA GLN A 239 29.49 -10.45 -28.31
C GLN A 239 28.14 -10.67 -29.00
N ASN A 240 27.05 -10.08 -28.49
CA ASN A 240 25.71 -10.28 -29.04
C ASN A 240 25.23 -9.03 -29.78
N ASP A 241 25.65 -8.87 -31.04
CA ASP A 241 25.13 -7.80 -31.89
C ASP A 241 23.64 -7.97 -32.22
N VAL A 242 23.15 -9.22 -32.23
CA VAL A 242 21.73 -9.56 -32.44
C VAL A 242 21.27 -10.58 -31.39
N PRO A 243 20.89 -10.15 -30.19
CA PRO A 243 20.41 -11.07 -29.16
C PRO A 243 19.08 -11.73 -29.56
N THR A 244 19.00 -13.06 -29.45
CA THR A 244 17.76 -13.81 -29.71
C THR A 244 16.66 -13.44 -28.71
N CYS A 245 15.66 -12.71 -29.15
CA CYS A 245 14.51 -12.33 -28.35
C CYS A 245 13.52 -13.52 -28.20
N PRO A 246 12.98 -13.80 -26.99
CA PRO A 246 11.97 -14.84 -26.84
C PRO A 246 10.68 -14.47 -27.57
N GLU A 247 10.09 -15.44 -28.28
CA GLU A 247 8.80 -15.21 -28.92
C GLU A 247 7.71 -14.88 -27.88
N PRO A 248 6.84 -13.90 -28.14
CA PRO A 248 5.71 -13.63 -27.28
C PRO A 248 4.82 -14.88 -27.22
N SER A 249 4.51 -15.36 -26.02
CA SER A 249 3.62 -16.51 -25.84
C SER A 249 2.20 -16.14 -26.30
N LEU A 250 1.87 -16.42 -27.56
CA LEU A 250 0.50 -16.37 -28.05
C LEU A 250 -0.24 -17.58 -27.48
N ASP A 251 -0.99 -17.40 -26.39
CA ASP A 251 -1.91 -18.44 -25.91
C ASP A 251 -2.83 -18.83 -27.08
N LYS A 252 -2.86 -20.08 -27.53
CA LYS A 252 -3.75 -20.48 -28.63
C LYS A 252 -5.20 -20.10 -28.30
N VAL A 253 -5.97 -19.63 -29.29
CA VAL A 253 -7.41 -19.39 -29.11
C VAL A 253 -8.03 -20.71 -28.68
N HIS A 254 -8.60 -20.74 -27.47
CA HIS A 254 -9.25 -21.93 -26.95
C HIS A 254 -10.50 -22.23 -27.79
N GLN A 255 -10.54 -23.41 -28.39
CA GLN A 255 -11.74 -23.90 -29.06
C GLN A 255 -12.71 -24.43 -28.01
N PHE A 256 -14.00 -24.10 -28.15
CA PHE A 256 -15.04 -24.69 -27.34
C PHE A 256 -15.13 -26.19 -27.66
N THR A 257 -14.74 -27.01 -26.70
CA THR A 257 -14.98 -28.45 -26.77
C THR A 257 -16.39 -28.73 -26.26
N SER A 258 -17.23 -29.32 -27.13
CA SER A 258 -18.54 -29.84 -26.76
C SER A 258 -18.38 -31.09 -25.90
N HIS A 259 -17.99 -30.92 -24.64
CA HIS A 259 -18.07 -32.00 -23.66
C HIS A 259 -19.37 -31.93 -22.86
N ASP A 260 -19.73 -33.06 -22.26
CA ASP A 260 -21.00 -33.39 -21.63
C ASP A 260 -21.69 -32.23 -20.88
N SER A 261 -22.99 -32.14 -21.09
CA SER A 261 -23.89 -31.25 -20.37
C SER A 261 -23.97 -31.74 -18.91
N ALA A 262 -23.37 -31.01 -17.98
CA ALA A 262 -23.51 -31.32 -16.56
C ALA A 262 -24.98 -31.29 -16.15
N SER A 263 -25.41 -32.27 -15.35
CA SER A 263 -26.79 -32.33 -14.86
C SER A 263 -27.08 -31.13 -13.96
N GLN A 264 -28.31 -30.63 -13.96
CA GLN A 264 -28.75 -29.60 -13.02
C GLN A 264 -28.60 -30.05 -11.55
N THR A 265 -28.55 -31.36 -11.30
CA THR A 265 -28.54 -31.97 -9.96
C THR A 265 -27.16 -32.32 -9.39
N ASP A 266 -26.06 -32.02 -10.08
CA ASP A 266 -24.73 -32.44 -9.62
C ASP A 266 -24.25 -31.71 -8.36
N ASP A 267 -23.64 -32.48 -7.45
CA ASP A 267 -23.02 -31.99 -6.22
C ASP A 267 -21.96 -30.90 -6.47
N TRP A 268 -21.91 -29.91 -5.59
CA TRP A 268 -20.92 -28.83 -5.62
C TRP A 268 -19.93 -28.97 -4.47
N VAL A 269 -18.66 -28.74 -4.78
CA VAL A 269 -17.60 -28.56 -3.78
C VAL A 269 -17.13 -27.11 -3.78
N GLN A 270 -16.56 -26.68 -2.66
CA GLN A 270 -16.00 -25.36 -2.48
C GLN A 270 -14.60 -25.41 -1.86
N VAL A 271 -13.80 -24.42 -2.22
CA VAL A 271 -12.49 -24.13 -1.63
C VAL A 271 -12.51 -22.66 -1.19
N PRO A 272 -12.56 -22.38 0.13
CA PRO A 272 -12.38 -21.04 0.65
C PRO A 272 -10.98 -20.50 0.31
N LEU A 273 -10.94 -19.27 -0.17
CA LEU A 273 -9.73 -18.57 -0.59
C LEU A 273 -9.53 -17.32 0.25
N HIS A 274 -8.45 -17.28 1.02
CA HIS A 274 -8.03 -16.14 1.85
C HIS A 274 -6.99 -15.30 1.12
N LEU A 275 -7.27 -14.02 0.96
CA LEU A 275 -6.43 -13.06 0.26
C LEU A 275 -5.87 -12.07 1.28
N THR A 276 -4.54 -12.03 1.43
CA THR A 276 -3.86 -10.98 2.20
C THR A 276 -3.14 -10.04 1.25
N LEU A 277 -3.55 -8.77 1.24
CA LEU A 277 -2.98 -7.77 0.34
C LEU A 277 -1.57 -7.38 0.83
N LYS A 278 -0.53 -7.73 0.06
CA LYS A 278 0.87 -7.37 0.37
C LYS A 278 1.20 -5.95 -0.08
N THR A 279 0.56 -5.52 -1.17
CA THR A 279 0.57 -4.14 -1.63
C THR A 279 -0.88 -3.68 -1.82
N PRO A 280 -1.12 -2.37 -1.95
CA PRO A 280 -2.46 -1.87 -2.22
C PRO A 280 -3.00 -2.43 -3.54
N VAL A 281 -4.31 -2.59 -3.66
CA VAL A 281 -4.95 -3.13 -4.87
C VAL A 281 -5.94 -2.12 -5.42
N ILE A 282 -5.74 -1.72 -6.68
CA ILE A 282 -6.67 -0.85 -7.41
C ILE A 282 -7.62 -1.75 -8.20
N VAL A 283 -8.91 -1.66 -7.91
CA VAL A 283 -9.96 -2.34 -8.66
C VAL A 283 -10.84 -1.27 -9.29
N PRO A 284 -10.64 -0.91 -10.57
CA PRO A 284 -11.30 0.25 -11.17
C PRO A 284 -12.82 0.21 -11.03
N GLN A 285 -13.39 1.23 -10.40
CA GLN A 285 -14.84 1.46 -10.35
C GLN A 285 -15.26 2.52 -11.37
N GLY A 286 -14.42 3.54 -11.57
CA GLY A 286 -14.67 4.67 -12.45
C GLY A 286 -13.67 5.80 -12.21
N GLU A 287 -13.81 6.89 -12.95
CA GLU A 287 -12.93 8.06 -12.85
C GLU A 287 -13.76 9.31 -12.50
N ALA A 288 -13.26 10.14 -11.59
CA ALA A 288 -13.88 11.37 -11.14
C ALA A 288 -12.83 12.50 -11.18
N GLY A 289 -12.80 13.25 -12.28
CA GLY A 289 -11.72 14.21 -12.54
C GLY A 289 -10.38 13.49 -12.66
N ASN A 290 -9.41 13.86 -11.82
CA ASN A 290 -8.10 13.22 -11.77
C ASN A 290 -7.99 12.05 -10.76
N LEU A 291 -9.11 11.67 -10.12
CA LEU A 291 -9.18 10.54 -9.20
C LEU A 291 -9.73 9.30 -9.91
N VAL A 292 -8.96 8.22 -9.94
CA VAL A 292 -9.42 6.90 -10.33
C VAL A 292 -9.89 6.18 -9.08
N LYS A 293 -11.21 5.95 -8.99
CA LYS A 293 -11.87 5.29 -7.85
C LYS A 293 -11.70 3.78 -7.91
N SER A 294 -11.65 3.17 -6.73
CA SER A 294 -11.57 1.72 -6.60
C SER A 294 -12.82 1.14 -5.94
N LEU A 295 -13.24 -0.03 -6.41
CA LEU A 295 -14.12 -0.89 -5.62
C LEU A 295 -13.42 -1.24 -4.31
N ASP A 296 -14.24 -1.47 -3.30
CA ASP A 296 -13.88 -1.86 -1.94
C ASP A 296 -13.81 -3.38 -1.75
N TYR A 297 -13.88 -4.14 -2.86
CA TYR A 297 -13.72 -5.58 -2.94
C TYR A 297 -13.00 -5.98 -4.24
N ILE A 298 -12.59 -7.25 -4.34
CA ILE A 298 -11.96 -7.78 -5.55
C ILE A 298 -12.98 -8.68 -6.29
N PRO A 299 -13.45 -8.29 -7.48
CA PRO A 299 -14.35 -9.11 -8.28
C PRO A 299 -13.74 -10.46 -8.67
N GLY A 300 -14.58 -11.48 -8.79
CA GLY A 300 -14.18 -12.83 -9.17
C GLY A 300 -13.48 -12.87 -10.54
N THR A 301 -13.86 -11.97 -11.46
CA THR A 301 -13.17 -11.72 -12.74
C THR A 301 -11.67 -11.56 -12.62
N HIS A 302 -11.20 -10.88 -11.57
CA HIS A 302 -9.78 -10.58 -11.39
C HIS A 302 -9.00 -11.76 -10.77
N LEU A 303 -9.71 -12.69 -10.14
CA LEU A 303 -9.14 -13.90 -9.52
C LEU A 303 -9.18 -15.10 -10.46
N LEU A 304 -10.23 -15.22 -11.27
CA LEU A 304 -10.52 -16.36 -12.13
C LEU A 304 -9.32 -16.75 -12.99
N GLY A 305 -8.70 -15.79 -13.70
CA GLY A 305 -7.55 -16.07 -14.55
C GLY A 305 -6.30 -16.52 -13.78
N ALA A 306 -6.08 -16.00 -12.56
CA ALA A 306 -4.94 -16.42 -11.74
C ALA A 306 -5.16 -17.84 -11.17
N VAL A 307 -6.37 -18.11 -10.69
CA VAL A 307 -6.76 -19.42 -10.13
C VAL A 307 -6.69 -20.50 -11.21
N THR A 308 -7.31 -20.29 -12.37
CA THR A 308 -7.31 -21.29 -13.45
C THR A 308 -5.92 -21.52 -14.02
N LYS A 309 -5.07 -20.48 -14.11
CA LYS A 309 -3.66 -20.61 -14.52
C LYS A 309 -2.88 -21.51 -13.57
N LEU A 310 -2.98 -21.30 -12.26
CA LEU A 310 -2.28 -22.12 -11.25
C LEU A 310 -2.74 -23.58 -11.31
N LEU A 311 -4.05 -23.82 -11.41
CA LEU A 311 -4.59 -25.18 -11.56
C LEU A 311 -4.09 -25.84 -12.84
N ARG A 312 -4.24 -25.18 -14.00
CA ARG A 312 -3.80 -25.70 -15.30
C ARG A 312 -2.29 -26.01 -15.33
N GLN A 313 -1.47 -25.17 -14.71
CA GLN A 313 -0.02 -25.39 -14.64
C GLN A 313 0.34 -26.66 -13.86
N SER A 314 -0.39 -26.96 -12.78
CA SER A 314 -0.14 -28.14 -11.96
C SER A 314 -0.78 -29.42 -12.50
N THR A 315 -2.03 -29.35 -13.00
CA THR A 315 -2.81 -30.55 -13.33
C THR A 315 -2.87 -30.85 -14.82
N LYS A 316 -2.49 -29.89 -15.68
CA LYS A 316 -2.63 -29.96 -17.15
C LYS A 316 -4.06 -30.15 -17.65
N VAL A 317 -5.06 -30.11 -16.77
CA VAL A 317 -6.48 -30.18 -17.13
C VAL A 317 -6.90 -28.86 -17.80
N ASP A 318 -7.60 -28.96 -18.94
CA ASP A 318 -8.22 -27.78 -19.54
C ASP A 318 -9.52 -27.44 -18.79
N LEU A 319 -9.57 -26.22 -18.27
CA LEU A 319 -10.68 -25.71 -17.46
C LEU A 319 -11.56 -24.72 -18.22
N PHE A 320 -11.16 -24.33 -19.44
CA PHE A 320 -11.81 -23.25 -20.19
C PHE A 320 -13.31 -23.51 -20.41
N SER A 321 -13.69 -24.68 -20.93
CA SER A 321 -15.08 -25.03 -21.20
C SER A 321 -15.94 -25.05 -19.94
N TYR A 322 -15.41 -25.51 -18.81
CA TYR A 322 -16.12 -25.54 -17.52
C TYR A 322 -16.34 -24.14 -16.94
N VAL A 323 -15.36 -23.25 -17.10
CA VAL A 323 -15.49 -21.84 -16.74
C VAL A 323 -16.55 -21.18 -17.61
N ALA A 324 -16.55 -21.41 -18.93
CA ALA A 324 -17.52 -20.79 -19.83
C ALA A 324 -18.97 -21.21 -19.52
N LYS A 325 -19.21 -22.47 -19.13
CA LYS A 325 -20.52 -22.97 -18.68
C LYS A 325 -20.93 -22.45 -17.29
N GLY A 326 -19.97 -21.96 -16.50
CA GLY A 326 -20.17 -21.58 -15.10
C GLY A 326 -20.25 -22.76 -14.14
N ASP A 327 -19.69 -23.92 -14.52
CA ASP A 327 -19.50 -25.08 -13.64
C ASP A 327 -18.27 -24.93 -12.73
N ILE A 328 -17.40 -23.97 -13.03
CA ILE A 328 -16.38 -23.44 -12.13
C ILE A 328 -16.69 -21.96 -11.91
N GLN A 329 -16.76 -21.55 -10.65
CA GLN A 329 -17.11 -20.19 -10.26
C GLN A 329 -16.13 -19.67 -9.23
N VAL A 330 -15.70 -18.43 -9.38
CA VAL A 330 -14.92 -17.72 -8.36
C VAL A 330 -15.74 -16.55 -7.87
N SER A 331 -16.14 -16.58 -6.60
CA SER A 331 -16.94 -15.50 -6.00
C SER A 331 -16.10 -14.22 -5.82
N HIS A 332 -16.77 -13.09 -5.62
CA HIS A 332 -16.09 -11.85 -5.25
C HIS A 332 -15.35 -12.02 -3.91
N ALA A 333 -14.13 -11.51 -3.83
CA ALA A 333 -13.36 -11.41 -2.59
C ALA A 333 -13.81 -10.19 -1.79
N TYR A 334 -14.70 -10.43 -0.83
CA TYR A 334 -15.22 -9.42 0.09
C TYR A 334 -14.41 -9.35 1.38
N GLN A 335 -14.63 -8.31 2.18
CA GLN A 335 -13.93 -8.11 3.46
C GLN A 335 -14.05 -9.36 4.34
N GLU A 336 -12.89 -9.86 4.78
CA GLU A 336 -12.85 -10.96 5.74
C GLU A 336 -13.15 -10.39 7.14
N VAL A 337 -14.11 -11.02 7.82
CA VAL A 337 -14.56 -10.63 9.15
C VAL A 337 -14.66 -11.89 10.00
N SER A 338 -14.02 -11.92 11.17
CA SER A 338 -14.02 -13.09 12.07
C SER A 338 -13.68 -14.42 11.37
N ASN A 339 -12.72 -14.40 10.43
CA ASN A 339 -12.34 -15.53 9.55
C ASN A 339 -13.43 -16.03 8.59
N THR A 340 -14.46 -15.22 8.32
CA THR A 340 -15.56 -15.53 7.40
C THR A 340 -15.73 -14.42 6.35
N ARG A 341 -16.34 -14.78 5.22
CA ARG A 341 -16.52 -13.87 4.09
C ARG A 341 -17.71 -12.96 4.39
N GLY A 342 -17.44 -11.67 4.54
CA GLY A 342 -18.50 -10.67 4.64
C GLY A 342 -19.35 -10.64 3.37
N LEU A 343 -20.63 -10.33 3.50
CA LEU A 343 -21.55 -10.11 2.39
C LEU A 343 -22.04 -8.66 2.36
N PRO A 344 -22.31 -8.08 1.18
CA PRO A 344 -22.77 -6.70 1.06
C PRO A 344 -24.03 -6.46 1.88
N VAL A 345 -24.05 -5.36 2.65
CA VAL A 345 -25.17 -5.04 3.51
C VAL A 345 -26.51 -5.07 2.74
N PRO A 346 -27.53 -5.79 3.24
CA PRO A 346 -28.84 -5.77 2.62
C PRO A 346 -29.40 -4.35 2.62
N LYS A 347 -29.87 -3.90 1.46
CA LYS A 347 -30.47 -2.59 1.25
C LYS A 347 -31.78 -2.42 2.02
N ALA A 348 -32.35 -3.51 2.52
CA ALA A 348 -33.44 -3.53 3.48
C ALA A 348 -33.10 -2.91 4.84
N LEU A 349 -31.82 -2.75 5.19
CA LEU A 349 -31.38 -2.27 6.50
C LEU A 349 -31.27 -0.74 6.53
N PHE A 350 -31.81 -0.12 7.58
CA PHE A 350 -31.87 1.33 7.80
C PHE A 350 -31.37 1.70 9.20
N TYR A 351 -30.92 2.94 9.35
CA TYR A 351 -30.48 3.54 10.60
C TYR A 351 -31.08 4.95 10.75
N GLU A 352 -31.06 5.51 11.95
CA GLU A 352 -31.53 6.87 12.21
C GLU A 352 -30.52 7.93 11.76
N LYS A 353 -31.00 8.97 11.06
CA LYS A 353 -30.15 10.10 10.66
C LYS A 353 -29.58 10.76 11.92
N TYR A 354 -28.25 10.95 11.94
CA TYR A 354 -27.43 11.51 13.03
C TYR A 354 -26.95 10.55 14.12
N ASP A 355 -27.39 9.28 14.11
CA ASP A 355 -26.81 8.23 14.96
C ASP A 355 -26.43 7.01 14.12
N ASN A 356 -25.22 7.04 13.58
CA ASN A 356 -24.67 5.91 12.81
C ASN A 356 -24.33 4.70 13.71
N SER A 357 -24.31 4.86 15.04
CA SER A 357 -24.08 3.81 16.04
C SER A 357 -25.36 3.17 16.56
N GLY A 358 -26.51 3.83 16.35
CA GLY A 358 -27.81 3.46 16.88
C GLY A 358 -28.42 2.18 16.30
N GLN A 359 -29.71 2.01 16.61
CA GLN A 359 -30.53 0.84 16.26
C GLN A 359 -30.61 0.61 14.74
N VAL A 360 -30.61 -0.67 14.33
CA VAL A 360 -30.74 -1.06 12.91
C VAL A 360 -32.14 -1.60 12.67
N TYR A 361 -32.79 -1.08 11.64
CA TYR A 361 -34.16 -1.43 11.27
C TYR A 361 -34.19 -2.23 9.97
N ASN A 362 -34.91 -3.35 9.95
CA ASN A 362 -35.21 -4.11 8.74
C ASN A 362 -36.54 -3.65 8.14
N ARG A 363 -36.51 -2.89 7.04
CA ARG A 363 -37.72 -2.35 6.39
C ARG A 363 -38.55 -3.37 5.61
N LEU A 364 -38.12 -4.63 5.52
CA LEU A 364 -38.97 -5.72 5.00
C LEU A 364 -39.96 -6.24 6.05
N MET A 365 -39.73 -5.90 7.32
CA MET A 365 -40.54 -6.30 8.47
C MET A 365 -41.19 -5.08 9.10
N LYS A 366 -42.32 -5.28 9.79
CA LYS A 366 -42.99 -4.20 10.53
C LYS A 366 -42.06 -3.70 11.64
N ILE A 367 -41.84 -2.40 11.70
CA ILE A 367 -41.06 -1.79 12.78
C ILE A 367 -41.94 -1.74 14.03
N GLN A 368 -41.52 -2.37 15.12
CA GLN A 368 -42.20 -2.28 16.41
C GLN A 368 -41.68 -1.07 17.19
N GLY A 369 -42.58 -0.24 17.73
CA GLY A 369 -42.24 0.88 18.63
C GLY A 369 -41.82 2.20 17.96
N TYR A 370 -41.92 2.33 16.64
CA TYR A 370 -41.60 3.59 15.95
C TYR A 370 -42.80 4.55 15.98
N ALA A 371 -42.75 5.57 16.84
CA ALA A 371 -43.75 6.63 16.87
C ALA A 371 -43.58 7.58 15.67
N GLU A 372 -44.67 8.09 15.10
CA GLU A 372 -44.70 9.01 13.93
C GLU A 372 -43.87 10.30 14.10
N LYS A 373 -43.36 10.60 15.29
CA LYS A 373 -42.44 11.73 15.57
C LYS A 373 -40.94 11.36 15.53
N ALA A 374 -40.57 10.12 15.20
CA ALA A 374 -39.19 9.64 15.23
C ALA A 374 -38.34 10.07 14.00
N ALA A 375 -37.02 10.13 14.19
CA ALA A 375 -36.05 10.69 13.26
C ALA A 375 -36.06 10.03 11.87
N GLN A 376 -35.81 10.83 10.82
CA GLN A 376 -35.74 10.38 9.43
C GLN A 376 -34.78 9.19 9.26
N LEU A 377 -35.30 8.02 8.86
CA LEU A 377 -34.48 6.83 8.60
C LEU A 377 -33.69 6.95 7.29
N LYS A 378 -32.44 6.47 7.29
CA LYS A 378 -31.57 6.38 6.13
C LYS A 378 -31.17 4.94 5.85
N GLN A 379 -31.14 4.58 4.57
CA GLN A 379 -30.73 3.26 4.10
C GLN A 379 -29.22 3.05 4.26
N HIS A 380 -28.80 1.86 4.72
CA HIS A 380 -27.41 1.41 4.59
C HIS A 380 -27.08 1.13 3.12
N ARG A 381 -26.08 1.82 2.59
CA ARG A 381 -25.71 1.74 1.17
C ARG A 381 -24.44 0.96 0.90
N GLU A 382 -23.57 0.87 1.90
CA GLU A 382 -22.19 0.39 1.78
C GLU A 382 -21.82 -0.43 3.01
N GLY A 383 -20.80 -1.28 2.89
CA GLY A 383 -20.30 -2.12 3.95
C GLY A 383 -20.74 -3.59 3.87
N TYR A 384 -20.16 -4.38 4.77
CA TYR A 384 -20.30 -5.83 4.82
C TYR A 384 -20.83 -6.28 6.18
N ILE A 385 -21.55 -7.39 6.15
CA ILE A 385 -22.09 -8.07 7.33
C ILE A 385 -21.72 -9.56 7.29
N ILE A 386 -21.69 -10.20 8.46
CA ILE A 386 -21.63 -11.66 8.54
C ILE A 386 -23.05 -12.20 8.65
N THR A 387 -23.31 -13.32 7.99
CA THR A 387 -24.62 -13.97 8.05
C THR A 387 -24.70 -14.92 9.24
N PHE A 388 -25.83 -14.90 9.94
CA PHE A 388 -26.09 -15.77 11.08
C PHE A 388 -26.42 -17.19 10.62
N ASP A 389 -25.72 -18.18 11.17
CA ASP A 389 -25.93 -19.60 10.86
C ASP A 389 -27.16 -20.20 11.55
N LYS A 390 -27.77 -19.47 12.49
CA LYS A 390 -28.98 -19.85 13.23
C LYS A 390 -29.92 -18.65 13.35
N PRO A 391 -31.24 -18.87 13.57
CA PRO A 391 -32.14 -17.80 14.01
C PRO A 391 -31.54 -17.11 15.24
N ILE A 392 -31.58 -15.78 15.24
CA ILE A 392 -30.95 -14.97 16.29
C ILE A 392 -31.74 -15.19 17.59
N GLY A 393 -31.18 -15.96 18.53
CA GLY A 393 -31.72 -16.07 19.89
C GLY A 393 -31.34 -14.87 20.76
N GLU A 394 -31.98 -14.72 21.93
CA GLU A 394 -31.88 -13.58 22.88
C GLU A 394 -30.45 -13.17 23.32
N LYS A 395 -29.41 -13.93 22.96
CA LYS A 395 -27.99 -13.65 23.29
C LYS A 395 -27.10 -13.34 22.08
N GLN A 396 -27.66 -13.19 20.87
CA GLN A 396 -26.88 -12.90 19.66
C GLN A 396 -26.94 -11.41 19.30
N HIS A 397 -25.78 -10.80 19.15
CA HIS A 397 -25.63 -9.40 18.78
C HIS A 397 -25.61 -9.22 17.25
N LEU A 398 -26.21 -8.13 16.75
CA LEU A 398 -25.92 -7.65 15.40
C LEU A 398 -24.42 -7.30 15.34
N GLN A 399 -23.64 -8.12 14.63
CA GLN A 399 -22.24 -7.80 14.39
C GLN A 399 -22.17 -6.49 13.58
N GLY A 400 -21.22 -5.62 13.94
CA GLY A 400 -21.08 -4.28 13.36
C GLY A 400 -21.05 -4.28 11.82
N LEU A 401 -21.34 -3.13 11.21
CA LEU A 401 -21.16 -2.94 9.77
C LEU A 401 -19.65 -2.78 9.51
N PHE A 402 -19.07 -3.65 8.69
CA PHE A 402 -17.64 -3.61 8.38
C PHE A 402 -17.39 -2.87 7.07
N THR A 403 -16.39 -2.00 7.03
CA THR A 403 -15.97 -1.29 5.82
C THR A 403 -14.56 -1.68 5.44
N THR A 404 -14.32 -1.89 4.14
CA THR A 404 -12.96 -2.14 3.65
C THR A 404 -12.16 -0.83 3.68
N PRO A 405 -10.95 -0.79 4.28
CA PRO A 405 -10.15 0.42 4.30
C PRO A 405 -9.57 0.73 2.91
N LEU A 406 -9.92 1.90 2.38
CA LEU A 406 -9.33 2.49 1.16
C LEU A 406 -8.24 3.50 1.53
N GLN A 407 -7.32 3.74 0.60
CA GLN A 407 -6.32 4.79 0.70
C GLN A 407 -6.13 5.50 -0.63
N LEU A 408 -5.82 6.80 -0.57
CA LEU A 408 -5.51 7.61 -1.73
C LEU A 408 -4.00 7.67 -1.95
N THR A 409 -3.57 7.67 -3.20
CA THR A 409 -2.16 7.75 -3.56
C THR A 409 -1.97 8.63 -4.78
N THR A 410 -1.24 9.72 -4.61
CA THR A 410 -0.92 10.67 -5.68
C THR A 410 0.24 10.18 -6.54
N HIS A 411 0.12 10.42 -7.84
CA HIS A 411 1.12 10.16 -8.87
C HIS A 411 1.22 11.37 -9.79
N SER A 412 2.37 11.49 -10.45
CA SER A 412 2.61 12.53 -11.44
C SER A 412 3.45 11.98 -12.57
N THR A 413 3.10 12.34 -13.79
CA THR A 413 3.97 12.14 -14.95
C THR A 413 4.87 13.36 -15.08
N ILE A 414 6.19 13.17 -15.03
CA ILE A 414 7.16 14.26 -15.07
C ILE A 414 7.68 14.37 -16.50
N GLU A 415 7.67 15.57 -17.05
CA GLU A 415 8.34 15.86 -18.31
C GLU A 415 9.83 16.09 -18.08
N ASP A 416 10.68 15.46 -18.89
CA ASP A 416 12.12 15.48 -18.68
C ASP A 416 12.72 16.86 -18.87
N ASN A 417 12.33 17.63 -19.89
CA ASN A 417 12.89 18.95 -20.15
C ASN A 417 12.61 19.94 -19.01
N SER A 418 11.36 20.04 -18.59
CA SER A 418 10.95 20.97 -17.52
C SER A 418 11.21 20.43 -16.11
N GLY A 419 11.31 19.11 -15.95
CA GLY A 419 11.43 18.44 -14.65
C GLY A 419 10.19 18.63 -13.77
N ARG A 420 9.04 18.90 -14.38
CA ARG A 420 7.75 19.19 -13.72
C ARG A 420 6.63 18.36 -14.33
N PRO A 421 5.49 18.20 -13.62
CA PRO A 421 4.29 17.66 -14.23
C PRO A 421 3.81 18.57 -15.36
N ALA A 422 3.61 18.01 -16.55
CA ALA A 422 3.03 18.71 -17.70
C ALA A 422 1.57 18.29 -17.86
N GLN A 423 0.66 19.25 -17.98
CA GLN A 423 -0.78 19.00 -18.13
C GLN A 423 -1.10 18.20 -19.41
N GLU A 424 -0.28 18.36 -20.45
CA GLU A 424 -0.38 17.65 -21.73
C GLU A 424 0.04 16.16 -21.66
N ARG A 425 0.69 15.74 -20.56
CA ARG A 425 1.15 14.35 -20.31
C ARG A 425 0.50 13.77 -19.05
N ASP A 426 -0.83 13.80 -18.95
CA ASP A 426 -1.67 13.32 -17.83
C ASP A 426 -1.50 14.07 -16.47
N GLY A 427 -0.50 14.94 -16.34
CA GLY A 427 -0.31 15.81 -15.17
C GLY A 427 -0.22 15.05 -13.84
N VAL A 428 -1.11 15.39 -12.91
CA VAL A 428 -1.20 14.82 -11.55
C VAL A 428 -2.52 14.07 -11.40
N PHE A 429 -2.42 12.79 -11.04
CA PHE A 429 -3.57 11.91 -10.87
C PHE A 429 -3.48 11.14 -9.55
N ILE A 430 -4.63 10.75 -9.02
CA ILE A 430 -4.77 10.09 -7.73
C ILE A 430 -5.40 8.71 -7.97
N PHE A 431 -4.81 7.68 -7.38
CA PHE A 431 -5.43 6.36 -7.28
C PHE A 431 -6.03 6.17 -5.90
N GLU A 432 -7.30 5.80 -5.85
CA GLU A 432 -7.86 5.12 -4.71
C GLU A 432 -7.55 3.61 -4.81
N ALA A 433 -7.16 2.99 -3.70
CA ALA A 433 -6.82 1.58 -3.65
C ALA A 433 -7.23 0.96 -2.33
N ILE A 434 -7.57 -0.33 -2.34
CA ILE A 434 -7.74 -1.13 -1.12
C ILE A 434 -6.40 -1.17 -0.40
N LYS A 435 -6.40 -0.81 0.89
CA LYS A 435 -5.19 -0.65 1.71
C LYS A 435 -4.40 -1.96 1.81
N THR A 436 -3.07 -1.85 1.91
CA THR A 436 -2.21 -2.99 2.21
C THR A 436 -2.50 -3.57 3.59
N GLY A 437 -2.34 -4.89 3.76
CA GLY A 437 -2.65 -5.62 4.99
C GLY A 437 -4.12 -6.02 5.13
N THR A 438 -5.01 -5.50 4.30
CA THR A 438 -6.42 -5.92 4.27
C THR A 438 -6.53 -7.41 3.94
N ARG A 439 -7.43 -8.08 4.65
CA ARG A 439 -7.78 -9.48 4.41
C ARG A 439 -9.15 -9.54 3.74
N LEU A 440 -9.22 -10.25 2.62
CA LEU A 440 -10.44 -10.49 1.87
C LEU A 440 -10.63 -12.01 1.71
N GLN A 441 -11.86 -12.48 1.61
CA GLN A 441 -12.16 -13.89 1.37
C GLN A 441 -13.03 -14.06 0.13
N SER A 442 -12.62 -14.99 -0.74
CA SER A 442 -13.37 -15.48 -1.91
C SER A 442 -13.64 -16.97 -1.74
N VAL A 443 -14.47 -17.54 -2.61
CA VAL A 443 -14.77 -18.97 -2.65
C VAL A 443 -14.66 -19.43 -4.10
N LEU A 444 -13.84 -20.45 -4.32
CA LEU A 444 -13.83 -21.23 -5.56
C LEU A 444 -14.85 -22.35 -5.42
N LYS A 445 -15.91 -22.31 -6.23
CA LYS A 445 -16.93 -23.36 -6.31
C LYS A 445 -16.78 -24.13 -7.62
N MET A 446 -16.95 -25.44 -7.58
CA MET A 446 -17.02 -26.24 -8.79
C MET A 446 -17.88 -27.49 -8.61
N ARG A 447 -18.33 -28.06 -9.73
CA ARG A 447 -18.98 -29.37 -9.73
C ARG A 447 -18.03 -30.45 -9.22
N LYS A 448 -18.56 -31.40 -8.45
CA LYS A 448 -17.79 -32.49 -7.83
C LYS A 448 -16.97 -33.30 -8.84
N PHE A 449 -17.54 -33.64 -10.00
CA PHE A 449 -16.83 -34.38 -11.04
C PHE A 449 -15.57 -33.65 -11.57
N ILE A 450 -15.57 -32.31 -11.55
CA ILE A 450 -14.40 -31.51 -11.96
C ILE A 450 -13.32 -31.61 -10.88
N ALA A 451 -13.72 -31.50 -9.61
CA ALA A 451 -12.81 -31.66 -8.48
C ALA A 451 -12.20 -33.07 -8.45
N ASP A 452 -12.97 -34.10 -8.80
CA ASP A 452 -12.49 -35.48 -8.90
C ASP A 452 -11.46 -35.63 -10.04
N LYS A 453 -11.69 -34.99 -11.20
CA LYS A 453 -10.69 -34.93 -12.29
C LYS A 453 -9.40 -34.23 -11.84
N LEU A 454 -9.50 -33.13 -11.10
CA LEU A 454 -8.33 -32.45 -10.54
C LEU A 454 -7.61 -33.31 -9.50
N LYS A 455 -8.36 -34.01 -8.64
CA LYS A 455 -7.84 -34.93 -7.63
C LYS A 455 -7.08 -36.11 -8.26
N ALA A 456 -7.57 -36.65 -9.36
CA ALA A 456 -6.90 -37.72 -10.10
C ALA A 456 -5.53 -37.29 -10.66
N ALA A 457 -5.38 -36.01 -11.01
CA ALA A 457 -4.10 -35.46 -11.48
C ALA A 457 -3.18 -35.00 -10.33
N ASN A 458 -3.75 -34.50 -9.24
CA ASN A 458 -3.05 -34.07 -8.03
C ASN A 458 -3.98 -34.21 -6.82
N GLU A 459 -3.66 -35.12 -5.90
CA GLU A 459 -4.50 -35.43 -4.74
C GLU A 459 -4.87 -34.19 -3.91
N ASN A 460 -3.89 -33.31 -3.68
CA ASN A 460 -4.05 -32.06 -2.92
C ASN A 460 -4.04 -30.85 -3.86
N TRP A 461 -4.76 -30.91 -4.98
CA TRP A 461 -4.76 -29.88 -6.02
C TRP A 461 -5.05 -28.47 -5.51
N TRP A 462 -5.80 -28.29 -4.42
CA TRP A 462 -6.10 -26.96 -3.86
C TRP A 462 -4.86 -26.29 -3.25
N GLU A 463 -3.86 -27.05 -2.79
CA GLU A 463 -2.65 -26.48 -2.18
C GLU A 463 -1.84 -25.64 -3.16
N VAL A 464 -1.97 -25.90 -4.48
CA VAL A 464 -1.29 -25.11 -5.52
C VAL A 464 -1.79 -23.66 -5.57
N LEU A 465 -2.96 -23.40 -4.99
CA LEU A 465 -3.53 -22.06 -4.84
C LEU A 465 -2.89 -21.29 -3.68
N ASN A 466 -2.06 -21.93 -2.84
CA ASN A 466 -1.23 -21.26 -1.83
C ASN A 466 -0.04 -20.55 -2.50
N ALA A 467 -0.34 -19.48 -3.23
CA ALA A 467 0.62 -18.78 -4.08
C ALA A 467 0.51 -17.26 -3.91
N ASN A 468 1.49 -16.54 -4.45
CA ASN A 468 1.37 -15.11 -4.63
C ASN A 468 0.77 -14.82 -6.00
N ILE A 469 -0.30 -14.03 -6.06
CA ILE A 469 -0.99 -13.67 -7.29
C ILE A 469 -0.96 -12.15 -7.54
N ARG A 470 -1.30 -11.78 -8.78
CA ARG A 470 -1.33 -10.40 -9.28
C ARG A 470 -2.75 -9.99 -9.66
N VAL A 471 -3.30 -9.01 -8.96
CA VAL A 471 -4.73 -8.63 -9.05
C VAL A 471 -4.89 -7.12 -9.22
N GLY A 472 -5.93 -6.66 -9.92
CA GLY A 472 -6.23 -5.23 -10.12
C GLY A 472 -5.46 -4.51 -11.25
N LYS A 473 -5.45 -3.17 -11.24
CA LYS A 473 -4.73 -2.30 -12.19
C LYS A 473 -3.30 -2.03 -11.72
N SER A 474 -2.40 -1.69 -12.65
CA SER A 474 -0.98 -1.33 -12.38
C SER A 474 -0.16 -2.41 -11.66
N LYS A 475 -0.46 -3.70 -11.91
CA LYS A 475 0.12 -4.87 -11.23
C LYS A 475 1.66 -4.97 -11.32
N LYS A 476 2.25 -4.43 -12.39
CA LYS A 476 3.70 -4.44 -12.63
C LYS A 476 4.49 -3.56 -11.66
N ASP A 477 3.81 -2.59 -11.04
CA ASP A 477 4.42 -1.58 -10.16
C ASP A 477 3.99 -1.79 -8.69
N ASP A 478 3.64 -0.70 -8.01
CA ASP A 478 3.34 -0.63 -6.57
C ASP A 478 2.05 -1.36 -6.13
N TYR A 479 1.27 -1.92 -7.06
CA TYR A 479 -0.07 -2.42 -6.80
C TYR A 479 -0.23 -3.91 -7.08
N GLY A 480 -1.31 -4.47 -6.52
CA GLY A 480 -1.84 -5.74 -6.98
C GLY A 480 -1.17 -7.00 -6.47
N TRP A 481 -0.23 -6.92 -5.52
CA TRP A 481 0.41 -8.09 -4.95
C TRP A 481 -0.41 -8.69 -3.81
N VAL A 482 -0.87 -9.92 -4.00
CA VAL A 482 -1.75 -10.60 -3.05
C VAL A 482 -1.18 -11.96 -2.68
N SER A 483 -1.17 -12.29 -1.39
CA SER A 483 -0.97 -13.65 -0.91
C SER A 483 -2.30 -14.38 -0.97
N LEU A 484 -2.40 -15.42 -1.79
CA LEU A 484 -3.54 -16.31 -1.82
C LEU A 484 -3.24 -17.52 -0.92
N LYS A 485 -4.20 -17.90 -0.09
CA LYS A 485 -4.19 -19.15 0.67
C LYS A 485 -5.51 -19.87 0.47
N ALA A 486 -5.46 -21.15 0.16
CA ALA A 486 -6.63 -22.00 0.04
C ALA A 486 -6.79 -22.86 1.30
N GLU A 487 -8.03 -23.03 1.73
CA GLU A 487 -8.40 -24.07 2.68
C GLU A 487 -8.65 -25.41 1.96
N HIS A 488 -8.93 -26.46 2.73
CA HIS A 488 -9.25 -27.77 2.18
C HIS A 488 -10.52 -27.74 1.32
N CYS A 489 -10.55 -28.54 0.26
CA CYS A 489 -11.73 -28.73 -0.56
C CYS A 489 -12.84 -29.44 0.22
N GLN A 490 -14.00 -28.81 0.36
CA GLN A 490 -15.11 -29.33 1.16
C GLN A 490 -16.41 -29.32 0.36
N GLN A 491 -17.40 -30.09 0.81
CA GLN A 491 -18.72 -30.03 0.21
C GLN A 491 -19.35 -28.66 0.49
N THR A 492 -20.12 -28.14 -0.46
CA THR A 492 -20.73 -26.82 -0.29
C THR A 492 -21.75 -26.87 0.86
N PRO A 493 -21.62 -26.00 1.88
CA PRO A 493 -22.51 -26.03 3.04
C PRO A 493 -23.95 -25.72 2.61
N THR A 494 -24.90 -26.26 3.35
CA THR A 494 -26.31 -25.85 3.26
C THR A 494 -26.43 -24.46 3.87
N LEU A 495 -26.93 -23.49 3.10
CA LEU A 495 -27.05 -22.12 3.57
C LEU A 495 -28.28 -21.97 4.48
N PRO A 496 -28.21 -21.18 5.56
CA PRO A 496 -29.37 -20.93 6.42
C PRO A 496 -30.52 -20.30 5.63
N THR A 497 -31.67 -20.94 5.67
CA THR A 497 -32.92 -20.47 5.06
C THR A 497 -34.06 -20.75 6.02
N GLN A 498 -34.95 -19.77 6.20
CA GLN A 498 -36.26 -20.04 6.81
C GLN A 498 -37.20 -20.58 5.74
N SER A 499 -38.20 -21.37 6.13
CA SER A 499 -39.15 -22.01 5.22
C SER A 499 -40.57 -21.48 5.42
N PRO A 500 -40.86 -20.21 5.11
CA PRO A 500 -42.24 -19.74 5.00
C PRO A 500 -42.89 -20.37 3.76
N ASP A 501 -44.07 -20.98 3.92
CA ASP A 501 -44.73 -21.75 2.85
C ASP A 501 -45.14 -20.90 1.62
N LYS A 502 -45.35 -19.58 1.80
CA LYS A 502 -45.91 -18.69 0.76
C LYS A 502 -45.08 -17.44 0.47
N GLN A 503 -43.92 -17.26 1.07
CA GLN A 503 -43.11 -16.04 0.93
C GLN A 503 -41.70 -16.35 0.47
N LEU A 504 -41.19 -15.56 -0.47
CA LEU A 504 -39.82 -15.64 -0.96
C LEU A 504 -39.14 -14.28 -0.83
N THR A 505 -38.30 -14.15 0.19
CA THR A 505 -37.39 -13.02 0.38
C THR A 505 -36.08 -13.31 -0.35
N VAL A 506 -35.75 -12.48 -1.34
CA VAL A 506 -34.56 -12.57 -2.17
C VAL A 506 -33.55 -11.51 -1.74
N TRP A 507 -32.30 -11.91 -1.50
CA TRP A 507 -31.19 -11.01 -1.26
C TRP A 507 -30.06 -11.28 -2.26
N LEU A 508 -29.72 -10.27 -3.05
CA LEU A 508 -28.61 -10.34 -4.00
C LEU A 508 -27.29 -10.10 -3.26
N CYS A 509 -26.39 -11.07 -3.24
CA CYS A 509 -25.08 -10.98 -2.58
C CYS A 509 -23.96 -10.52 -3.53
N THR A 510 -24.18 -10.61 -4.84
CA THR A 510 -23.38 -9.98 -5.89
C THR A 510 -24.30 -9.34 -6.92
N ASP A 511 -23.73 -8.54 -7.84
CA ASP A 511 -24.53 -7.95 -8.93
C ASP A 511 -25.16 -9.07 -9.77
N LEU A 512 -26.43 -8.86 -10.16
CA LEU A 512 -27.20 -9.80 -10.96
C LEU A 512 -27.40 -9.24 -12.37
N LEU A 513 -26.94 -10.02 -13.36
CA LEU A 513 -27.06 -9.70 -14.77
C LEU A 513 -28.15 -10.58 -15.39
N LEU A 514 -29.19 -9.94 -15.92
CA LEU A 514 -30.32 -10.59 -16.58
C LEU A 514 -30.47 -10.09 -18.01
N ARG A 515 -31.19 -10.86 -18.81
CA ARG A 515 -31.65 -10.44 -20.13
C ARG A 515 -33.16 -10.42 -20.19
N ASP A 516 -33.69 -9.43 -20.90
CA ASP A 516 -35.10 -9.42 -21.26
C ASP A 516 -35.41 -10.43 -22.37
N ALA A 517 -36.68 -10.53 -22.76
CA ALA A 517 -37.13 -11.41 -23.85
C ALA A 517 -36.50 -11.09 -25.22
N ARG A 518 -35.87 -9.92 -25.40
CA ARG A 518 -35.15 -9.50 -26.61
C ARG A 518 -33.63 -9.64 -26.47
N LEU A 519 -33.15 -10.33 -25.44
CA LEU A 519 -31.75 -10.55 -25.10
C LEU A 519 -30.97 -9.27 -24.76
N ARG A 520 -31.65 -8.18 -24.39
CA ARG A 520 -31.00 -6.94 -23.93
C ARG A 520 -30.72 -7.03 -22.43
N PRO A 521 -29.64 -6.43 -21.92
CA PRO A 521 -29.43 -6.33 -20.47
C PRO A 521 -30.66 -5.72 -19.79
N SER A 522 -31.17 -6.40 -18.75
CA SER A 522 -32.36 -5.96 -18.03
C SER A 522 -32.06 -5.63 -16.57
N THR A 523 -32.77 -4.62 -16.08
CA THR A 523 -32.83 -4.24 -14.66
C THR A 523 -34.26 -4.21 -14.13
N ASP A 524 -35.21 -4.74 -14.92
CA ASP A 524 -36.61 -4.80 -14.55
C ASP A 524 -36.85 -5.92 -13.53
N LEU A 525 -37.67 -5.62 -12.53
CA LEU A 525 -38.15 -6.59 -11.55
C LEU A 525 -38.94 -7.72 -12.22
N ALA A 526 -39.71 -7.42 -13.26
CA ALA A 526 -40.53 -8.40 -13.96
C ALA A 526 -39.67 -9.50 -14.61
N ASP A 527 -38.48 -9.16 -15.10
CA ASP A 527 -37.56 -10.15 -15.67
C ASP A 527 -36.88 -10.99 -14.59
N LEU A 528 -36.58 -10.40 -13.41
CA LEU A 528 -36.14 -11.17 -12.25
C LEU A 528 -37.21 -12.16 -11.78
N GLN A 529 -38.47 -11.70 -11.71
CA GLN A 529 -39.60 -12.53 -11.33
C GLN A 529 -39.72 -13.73 -12.28
N LYS A 530 -39.78 -13.48 -13.59
CA LYS A 530 -39.88 -14.54 -14.62
C LYS A 530 -38.71 -15.54 -14.54
N GLU A 531 -37.49 -15.04 -14.32
CA GLU A 531 -36.33 -15.93 -14.19
C GLU A 531 -36.43 -16.79 -12.92
N LEU A 532 -36.91 -16.25 -11.80
CA LEU A 532 -37.14 -17.04 -10.58
C LEU A 532 -38.27 -18.06 -10.77
N GLU A 533 -39.40 -17.66 -11.35
CA GLU A 533 -40.53 -18.55 -11.68
C GLU A 533 -40.07 -19.72 -12.55
N LYS A 534 -39.28 -19.44 -13.59
CA LYS A 534 -38.71 -20.46 -14.49
C LYS A 534 -37.79 -21.44 -13.77
N GLN A 535 -36.92 -20.95 -12.87
CA GLN A 535 -35.94 -21.81 -12.19
C GLN A 535 -36.53 -22.60 -11.03
N LEU A 536 -37.61 -22.11 -10.43
CA LEU A 536 -38.28 -22.74 -9.28
C LEU A 536 -39.56 -23.50 -9.67
N GLY A 537 -40.11 -23.28 -10.85
CA GLY A 537 -41.37 -23.90 -11.29
C GLY A 537 -42.58 -23.44 -10.47
N VAL A 538 -42.60 -22.17 -10.07
CA VAL A 538 -43.66 -21.55 -9.26
C VAL A 538 -44.14 -20.25 -9.91
N GLU A 539 -45.28 -19.73 -9.46
CA GLU A 539 -45.77 -18.40 -9.85
C GLU A 539 -45.58 -17.42 -8.70
N LEU A 540 -44.92 -16.30 -8.98
CA LEU A 540 -44.56 -15.31 -7.99
C LEU A 540 -45.30 -14.01 -8.26
N ARG A 541 -45.61 -13.26 -7.19
CA ARG A 541 -46.07 -11.88 -7.31
C ARG A 541 -45.35 -11.03 -6.28
N THR A 542 -44.89 -9.84 -6.66
CA THR A 542 -44.29 -8.92 -5.69
C THR A 542 -45.30 -8.58 -4.60
N ARG A 543 -44.88 -8.69 -3.33
CA ARG A 543 -45.73 -8.37 -2.17
C ARG A 543 -46.23 -6.92 -2.28
N LYS A 544 -47.50 -6.67 -2.00
CA LYS A 544 -48.04 -5.30 -1.95
C LYS A 544 -47.32 -4.49 -0.87
N GLU A 545 -46.96 -3.25 -1.19
CA GLU A 545 -46.35 -2.35 -0.21
C GLU A 545 -47.42 -1.83 0.75
N ASN A 546 -47.07 -1.76 2.05
CA ASN A 546 -47.87 -1.13 3.10
C ASN A 546 -47.01 -0.03 3.74
N ASP A 547 -47.63 0.95 4.40
CA ASP A 547 -46.91 2.08 5.04
C ASP A 547 -45.76 1.63 5.97
N ASP A 548 -45.94 0.49 6.64
CA ASP A 548 -44.97 -0.06 7.60
C ASP A 548 -43.93 -1.02 6.98
N THR A 549 -44.12 -1.51 5.75
CA THR A 549 -43.25 -2.55 5.16
C THR A 549 -43.01 -2.34 3.67
N LEU A 550 -41.74 -2.35 3.28
CA LEU A 550 -41.30 -2.25 1.89
C LEU A 550 -41.16 -3.64 1.26
N SER A 551 -41.41 -3.73 -0.04
CA SER A 551 -41.37 -5.01 -0.77
C SER A 551 -40.23 -5.12 -1.78
N ALA A 552 -39.72 -4.00 -2.30
CA ALA A 552 -38.59 -3.98 -3.21
C ALA A 552 -37.61 -2.83 -2.88
N LEU A 553 -36.38 -3.17 -2.52
CA LEU A 553 -35.29 -2.22 -2.28
C LEU A 553 -34.15 -2.50 -3.25
N ILE A 554 -34.28 -1.90 -4.43
CA ILE A 554 -33.45 -2.25 -5.59
C ILE A 554 -32.60 -1.05 -5.99
N ARG A 555 -31.40 -1.35 -6.48
CA ARG A 555 -30.58 -0.39 -7.23
C ARG A 555 -30.05 -1.05 -8.49
N THR A 556 -29.68 -0.22 -9.44
CA THR A 556 -29.01 -0.62 -10.67
C THR A 556 -27.59 -0.08 -10.69
N ASN A 557 -26.70 -0.78 -11.39
CA ASN A 557 -25.33 -0.34 -11.62
C ASN A 557 -24.90 -0.70 -13.04
N ARG A 558 -23.94 0.08 -13.54
CA ARG A 558 -23.25 -0.16 -14.79
C ARG A 558 -21.77 -0.33 -14.49
N THR A 559 -21.25 -1.53 -14.72
CA THR A 559 -19.85 -1.87 -14.50
C THR A 559 -19.14 -2.04 -15.85
N GLU A 560 -18.00 -1.39 -16.01
CA GLU A 560 -17.16 -1.54 -17.21
C GLU A 560 -16.09 -2.61 -17.02
N GLY A 561 -15.76 -3.31 -18.10
CA GLY A 561 -14.68 -4.32 -18.11
C GLY A 561 -13.62 -4.01 -19.15
N TRP A 562 -12.43 -4.59 -19.00
CA TRP A 562 -11.36 -4.50 -19.99
C TRP A 562 -10.92 -5.89 -20.45
N HIS A 563 -10.75 -6.08 -21.75
CA HIS A 563 -10.22 -7.30 -22.34
C HIS A 563 -8.72 -7.13 -22.61
N GLN A 564 -7.89 -7.59 -21.66
CA GLN A 564 -6.43 -7.38 -21.72
C GLN A 564 -5.80 -7.85 -23.03
N ARG A 565 -6.22 -9.03 -23.53
CA ARG A 565 -5.65 -9.63 -24.74
C ARG A 565 -6.03 -8.91 -26.03
N TRP A 566 -7.20 -8.29 -26.07
CA TRP A 566 -7.64 -7.53 -27.24
C TRP A 566 -7.28 -6.05 -27.12
N GLY A 567 -6.82 -5.60 -25.94
CA GLY A 567 -6.57 -4.19 -25.68
C GLY A 567 -7.82 -3.32 -25.82
N GLN A 568 -9.01 -3.89 -25.61
CA GLN A 568 -10.30 -3.22 -25.84
C GLN A 568 -11.23 -3.33 -24.62
N PRO A 569 -12.14 -2.36 -24.43
CA PRO A 569 -13.23 -2.48 -23.45
C PRO A 569 -14.08 -3.73 -23.70
N ARG A 570 -14.56 -4.36 -22.62
CA ARG A 570 -15.63 -5.36 -22.71
C ARG A 570 -16.99 -4.66 -22.80
N PRO A 571 -18.04 -5.33 -23.30
CA PRO A 571 -19.40 -4.82 -23.21
C PRO A 571 -19.76 -4.46 -21.76
N SER A 572 -20.43 -3.32 -21.58
CA SER A 572 -20.84 -2.84 -20.26
C SER A 572 -21.81 -3.82 -19.59
N TYR A 573 -21.60 -4.08 -18.30
CA TYR A 573 -22.48 -4.93 -17.50
C TYR A 573 -23.50 -4.05 -16.79
N ILE A 574 -24.76 -4.16 -17.19
CA ILE A 574 -25.88 -3.43 -16.58
C ILE A 574 -26.72 -4.46 -15.83
N GLY A 575 -26.97 -4.22 -14.54
CA GLY A 575 -27.69 -5.18 -13.70
C GLY A 575 -28.14 -4.63 -12.36
N LEU A 576 -28.77 -5.52 -11.58
CA LEU A 576 -29.22 -5.24 -10.22
C LEU A 576 -28.06 -5.34 -9.24
N VAL A 577 -27.90 -4.34 -8.37
CA VAL A 577 -26.74 -4.22 -7.48
C VAL A 577 -26.83 -5.19 -6.32
N ALA A 578 -25.66 -5.69 -5.89
CA ALA A 578 -25.51 -6.38 -4.62
C ALA A 578 -26.14 -5.60 -3.43
N GLY A 579 -26.67 -6.34 -2.48
CA GLY A 579 -27.47 -5.84 -1.37
C GLY A 579 -28.94 -5.63 -1.71
N SER A 580 -29.37 -5.62 -2.98
CA SER A 580 -30.80 -5.44 -3.30
C SER A 580 -31.65 -6.55 -2.69
N CYS A 581 -32.82 -6.18 -2.16
CA CYS A 581 -33.73 -7.08 -1.49
C CYS A 581 -35.15 -7.00 -2.08
N ILE A 582 -35.79 -8.15 -2.29
CA ILE A 582 -37.13 -8.24 -2.86
C ILE A 582 -37.94 -9.28 -2.10
N VAL A 583 -39.23 -9.03 -1.89
CA VAL A 583 -40.17 -9.99 -1.31
C VAL A 583 -41.26 -10.34 -2.32
N PHE A 584 -41.34 -11.63 -2.65
CA PHE A 584 -42.41 -12.21 -3.45
C PHE A 584 -43.36 -13.05 -2.60
N GLU A 585 -44.62 -13.11 -3.02
CA GLU A 585 -45.65 -14.02 -2.57
C GLU A 585 -45.81 -15.13 -3.61
N CYS A 586 -45.73 -16.38 -3.19
CA CYS A 586 -45.95 -17.54 -4.04
C CYS A 586 -47.46 -17.74 -4.23
N GLN A 587 -47.96 -17.57 -5.46
CA GLN A 587 -49.37 -17.70 -5.80
C GLN A 587 -49.74 -19.15 -6.09
N SER A 588 -48.89 -19.85 -6.83
CA SER A 588 -49.06 -21.26 -7.20
C SER A 588 -47.71 -22.00 -7.19
N GLY A 589 -47.73 -23.30 -6.87
CA GLY A 589 -46.54 -24.12 -6.65
C GLY A 589 -46.05 -24.14 -5.19
N ARG A 590 -44.95 -24.87 -4.93
CA ARG A 590 -44.35 -25.00 -3.60
C ARG A 590 -42.88 -24.59 -3.64
N LEU A 591 -42.48 -23.71 -2.72
CA LEU A 591 -41.07 -23.34 -2.54
C LEU A 591 -40.30 -24.48 -1.87
N GLU A 592 -39.76 -25.40 -2.66
CA GLU A 592 -39.02 -26.54 -2.12
C GLU A 592 -37.62 -26.12 -1.61
N PRO A 593 -37.27 -26.43 -0.34
CA PRO A 593 -35.95 -26.09 0.21
C PRO A 593 -34.79 -26.65 -0.60
N LYS A 594 -34.92 -27.85 -1.18
CA LYS A 594 -33.87 -28.46 -2.01
C LYS A 594 -33.59 -27.66 -3.28
N GLN A 595 -34.63 -27.16 -3.96
CA GLN A 595 -34.50 -26.34 -5.16
C GLN A 595 -33.88 -24.97 -4.83
N LEU A 596 -34.32 -24.33 -3.73
CA LEU A 596 -33.73 -23.09 -3.26
C LEU A 596 -32.23 -23.26 -2.96
N GLN A 597 -31.84 -24.33 -2.27
CA GLN A 597 -30.43 -24.64 -1.99
C GLN A 597 -29.63 -24.88 -3.28
N ALA A 598 -30.17 -25.66 -4.22
CA ALA A 598 -29.53 -25.89 -5.51
C ALA A 598 -29.32 -24.58 -6.29
N LEU A 599 -30.32 -23.70 -6.30
CA LEU A 599 -30.26 -22.41 -6.96
C LEU A 599 -29.26 -21.45 -6.29
N MET A 600 -29.20 -21.39 -4.95
CA MET A 600 -28.19 -20.59 -4.22
C MET A 600 -26.76 -21.07 -4.50
N ARG A 601 -26.55 -22.40 -4.58
CA ARG A 601 -25.24 -22.98 -4.91
C ARG A 601 -24.81 -22.62 -6.33
N ARG A 602 -25.72 -22.75 -7.29
CA ARG A 602 -25.47 -22.52 -8.72
C ARG A 602 -25.38 -21.03 -9.08
N GLY A 603 -26.17 -20.17 -8.44
CA GLY A 603 -26.36 -18.77 -8.78
C GLY A 603 -27.36 -18.53 -9.91
N LEU A 604 -27.78 -17.27 -10.04
CA LEU A 604 -28.82 -16.78 -10.95
C LEU A 604 -28.23 -15.89 -12.07
N GLY A 605 -28.85 -15.88 -13.25
CA GLY A 605 -28.45 -14.98 -14.33
C GLY A 605 -27.12 -15.33 -15.01
N GLU A 606 -26.50 -14.32 -15.63
CA GLU A 606 -25.31 -14.50 -16.49
C GLU A 606 -23.98 -14.39 -15.74
N ARG A 607 -22.91 -14.88 -16.39
CA ARG A 607 -21.50 -14.67 -15.98
C ARG A 607 -21.16 -15.15 -14.56
N ARG A 608 -21.87 -16.18 -14.08
CA ARG A 608 -21.71 -16.81 -12.76
C ARG A 608 -20.29 -17.29 -12.47
N ALA A 609 -19.56 -17.72 -13.51
CA ALA A 609 -18.16 -18.12 -13.41
C ALA A 609 -17.25 -17.01 -12.82
N GLU A 610 -17.63 -15.77 -13.08
CA GLU A 610 -16.90 -14.57 -12.65
C GLU A 610 -17.42 -14.00 -11.31
N GLY A 611 -18.37 -14.69 -10.68
CA GLY A 611 -18.91 -14.37 -9.36
C GLY A 611 -20.19 -13.54 -9.37
N PHE A 612 -20.78 -13.25 -10.53
CA PHE A 612 -22.10 -12.60 -10.62
C PHE A 612 -23.22 -13.56 -10.22
N GLY A 613 -24.35 -13.00 -9.78
CA GLY A 613 -25.57 -13.78 -9.53
C GLY A 613 -25.59 -14.63 -8.25
N GLU A 614 -24.76 -14.29 -7.26
CA GLU A 614 -24.82 -14.90 -5.93
C GLU A 614 -26.07 -14.37 -5.22
N VAL A 615 -26.95 -15.28 -4.78
CA VAL A 615 -28.26 -14.95 -4.21
C VAL A 615 -28.52 -15.79 -2.96
N ARG A 616 -29.25 -15.21 -2.00
CA ARG A 616 -29.78 -15.91 -0.83
C ARG A 616 -31.31 -15.80 -0.79
N PHE A 617 -31.96 -16.88 -0.38
CA PHE A 617 -33.40 -16.95 -0.20
C PHE A 617 -33.75 -17.11 1.27
N ASN A 618 -34.78 -16.40 1.71
CA ASN A 618 -35.30 -16.40 3.08
C ASN A 618 -34.21 -16.40 4.17
N PRO A 619 -33.18 -15.52 4.07
CA PRO A 619 -32.09 -15.53 5.03
C PRO A 619 -32.63 -15.09 6.41
N PRO A 620 -32.31 -15.79 7.52
CA PRO A 620 -32.86 -15.48 8.85
C PRO A 620 -32.78 -13.99 9.21
N LEU A 621 -31.68 -13.32 8.86
CA LEU A 621 -31.45 -11.89 9.04
C LEU A 621 -32.57 -10.99 8.50
N LEU A 622 -33.16 -11.33 7.35
CA LEU A 622 -34.19 -10.52 6.69
C LEU A 622 -35.61 -10.93 7.03
N MET A 623 -35.76 -12.02 7.78
CA MET A 623 -37.06 -12.61 8.12
C MET A 623 -37.52 -12.25 9.54
N GLN A 624 -36.84 -11.32 10.22
CA GLN A 624 -37.17 -10.89 11.58
C GLN A 624 -36.96 -9.38 11.76
N ALA A 625 -37.59 -8.82 12.80
CA ALA A 625 -37.29 -7.48 13.27
C ALA A 625 -35.89 -7.44 13.90
N LEU A 626 -35.19 -6.32 13.74
CA LEU A 626 -33.80 -6.15 14.18
C LEU A 626 -33.63 -5.06 15.25
N SER A 627 -34.69 -4.30 15.55
CA SER A 627 -34.64 -3.18 16.50
C SER A 627 -34.18 -3.64 17.88
N GLU A 628 -34.62 -4.80 18.35
CA GLU A 628 -34.33 -5.27 19.72
C GLU A 628 -32.90 -5.82 19.92
N LEU A 629 -32.05 -5.84 18.89
CA LEU A 629 -30.73 -6.43 18.96
C LEU A 629 -29.66 -5.39 19.31
N PRO A 630 -28.98 -5.50 20.48
CA PRO A 630 -27.86 -4.63 20.81
C PRO A 630 -26.71 -4.85 19.82
N ARG A 631 -26.21 -3.76 19.26
CA ARG A 631 -25.08 -3.77 18.32
C ARG A 631 -23.79 -4.03 19.08
N LEU A 632 -22.97 -4.95 18.58
CA LEU A 632 -21.58 -5.02 19.02
C LEU A 632 -20.84 -3.87 18.35
N GLU A 633 -20.32 -2.93 19.15
CA GLU A 633 -19.32 -1.99 18.66
C GLU A 633 -18.17 -2.78 18.04
N ALA A 634 -17.79 -2.39 16.82
CA ALA A 634 -16.62 -2.93 16.14
C ALA A 634 -15.33 -2.40 16.78
N ASN A 635 -15.18 -2.56 18.10
CA ASN A 635 -14.00 -2.18 18.84
C ASN A 635 -13.18 -3.44 19.18
N ASN A 636 -11.90 -3.38 18.79
CA ASN A 636 -10.80 -4.26 19.18
C ASN A 636 -10.60 -5.62 18.47
N PHE A 637 -10.64 -5.67 17.13
CA PHE A 637 -9.96 -6.74 16.37
C PHE A 637 -8.57 -6.36 15.82
N LEU A 638 -8.03 -5.20 16.22
CA LEU A 638 -6.74 -4.66 15.75
C LEU A 638 -5.60 -4.68 16.80
N LEU A 639 -5.71 -5.47 17.87
CA LEU A 639 -4.70 -5.49 18.94
C LEU A 639 -3.92 -6.80 19.11
N THR A 640 -3.91 -7.67 18.10
CA THR A 640 -3.16 -8.95 18.18
C THR A 640 -2.10 -9.09 17.08
N ILE A 641 -1.38 -8.03 16.75
CA ILE A 641 -0.16 -8.10 15.90
C ILE A 641 0.97 -7.21 16.46
N LYS A 642 1.10 -7.12 17.78
CA LYS A 642 2.26 -6.50 18.44
C LYS A 642 2.96 -7.48 19.38
N GLN A 643 3.44 -8.60 18.83
CA GLN A 643 4.45 -9.42 19.49
C GLN A 643 5.09 -10.33 18.45
N ARG A 644 6.11 -9.83 17.75
CA ARG A 644 7.06 -10.70 17.04
C ARG A 644 8.49 -10.21 17.24
N ARG A 645 9.14 -10.95 18.15
CA ARG A 645 10.54 -11.40 18.17
C ARG A 645 11.58 -10.34 17.78
N LYS A 646 12.29 -9.83 18.81
CA LYS A 646 13.70 -9.46 18.69
C LYS A 646 14.45 -10.70 18.20
N THR A 647 14.83 -10.69 16.93
CA THR A 647 15.85 -11.60 16.43
C THR A 647 17.04 -10.72 16.11
N GLU A 648 18.15 -10.94 16.81
CA GLU A 648 19.42 -10.30 16.50
C GLU A 648 19.89 -10.80 15.13
N LEU A 649 19.62 -10.03 14.08
CA LEU A 649 20.25 -10.21 12.78
C LEU A 649 21.40 -9.23 12.66
N ALA A 650 22.58 -9.75 12.36
CA ALA A 650 23.78 -8.98 12.08
C ALA A 650 23.52 -7.99 10.93
N MET A 651 23.95 -6.74 11.11
CA MET A 651 23.88 -5.70 10.09
C MET A 651 25.07 -5.81 9.12
N THR A 652 24.84 -5.51 7.84
CA THR A 652 25.94 -5.36 6.87
C THR A 652 26.80 -4.14 7.21
N SER A 653 28.10 -4.17 6.88
CA SER A 653 29.05 -3.07 7.12
C SER A 653 28.55 -1.74 6.56
N ASP A 654 27.98 -1.78 5.37
CA ASP A 654 27.38 -0.63 4.69
C ASP A 654 26.15 -0.05 5.43
N SER A 655 25.33 -0.90 6.04
CA SER A 655 24.21 -0.46 6.88
C SER A 655 24.71 0.21 8.16
N GLN A 656 25.82 -0.25 8.74
CA GLN A 656 26.41 0.35 9.94
C GLN A 656 26.91 1.77 9.68
N ALA A 657 27.49 2.03 8.50
CA ALA A 657 27.93 3.38 8.13
C ALA A 657 26.74 4.37 8.09
N PHE A 658 25.61 3.95 7.50
CA PHE A 658 24.40 4.77 7.50
C PHE A 658 23.81 4.95 8.90
N VAL A 659 23.78 3.90 9.72
CA VAL A 659 23.34 3.99 11.12
C VAL A 659 24.20 4.96 11.92
N LYS A 660 25.52 5.01 11.71
CA LYS A 660 26.38 6.04 12.33
C LYS A 660 25.89 7.46 12.00
N ILE A 661 25.54 7.73 10.75
CA ILE A 661 25.01 9.03 10.33
C ILE A 661 23.72 9.36 11.09
N LEU A 662 22.82 8.38 11.23
CA LEU A 662 21.55 8.55 11.95
C LEU A 662 21.77 8.79 13.45
N GLU A 663 22.62 8.00 14.10
CA GLU A 663 22.98 8.16 15.51
C GLU A 663 23.59 9.55 15.75
N THR A 664 24.54 9.96 14.91
CA THR A 664 25.17 11.29 15.02
C THR A 664 24.13 12.41 14.87
N ALA A 665 23.21 12.29 13.93
CA ALA A 665 22.14 13.27 13.73
C ALA A 665 21.16 13.31 14.91
N ALA A 666 20.75 12.14 15.42
CA ALA A 666 19.88 12.04 16.59
C ALA A 666 20.54 12.65 17.82
N TRP A 667 21.81 12.35 18.06
CA TRP A 667 22.58 12.89 19.18
C TRP A 667 22.71 14.41 19.10
N ARG A 668 22.99 14.97 17.91
CA ARG A 668 23.04 16.43 17.72
C ARG A 668 21.72 17.09 18.06
N GLU A 669 20.61 16.46 17.66
CA GLU A 669 19.28 16.97 17.96
C GLU A 669 18.95 16.84 19.45
N ASP A 670 19.30 15.72 20.08
CA ASP A 670 19.16 15.49 21.52
C ASP A 670 19.99 16.48 22.35
N ILE A 671 21.24 16.76 21.94
CA ILE A 671 22.09 17.80 22.55
C ILE A 671 21.37 19.15 22.52
N ARG A 672 20.81 19.54 21.37
CA ARG A 672 20.09 20.82 21.24
C ARG A 672 18.85 20.85 22.11
N ARG A 673 18.02 19.80 22.09
CA ARG A 673 16.79 19.70 22.89
C ARG A 673 17.10 19.77 24.38
N ALA A 674 18.11 19.03 24.85
CA ALA A 674 18.57 19.06 26.23
C ALA A 674 19.14 20.43 26.64
N ALA A 675 19.98 21.03 25.79
CA ALA A 675 20.54 22.36 26.02
C ALA A 675 19.44 23.43 26.15
N VAL A 676 18.42 23.38 25.28
CA VAL A 676 17.25 24.28 25.36
C VAL A 676 16.45 24.01 26.63
N ALA A 677 16.17 22.75 26.98
CA ALA A 677 15.42 22.39 28.17
C ALA A 677 16.07 22.93 29.47
N ILE A 678 17.40 22.81 29.59
CA ILE A 678 18.16 23.37 30.73
C ILE A 678 18.13 24.90 30.70
N SER A 679 18.23 25.50 29.52
CA SER A 679 18.43 26.94 29.38
C SER A 679 17.13 27.77 29.44
N VAL A 680 15.97 27.21 29.11
CA VAL A 680 14.69 27.96 29.11
C VAL A 680 14.28 28.34 30.53
N ASN A 681 14.50 27.48 31.52
CA ASN A 681 14.13 27.74 32.91
C ASN A 681 15.22 28.55 33.63
N THR A 682 14.93 29.81 33.97
CA THR A 682 15.87 30.72 34.62
C THR A 682 16.44 30.19 35.94
N LYS A 683 15.65 29.50 36.77
CA LYS A 683 16.12 28.93 38.04
C LYS A 683 17.13 27.81 37.79
N ILE A 684 16.80 26.89 36.89
CA ILE A 684 17.66 25.74 36.54
C ILE A 684 18.95 26.25 35.90
N ARG A 685 18.86 27.11 34.88
CA ARG A 685 20.01 27.71 34.20
C ARG A 685 20.98 28.39 35.17
N ARG A 686 20.47 29.29 36.03
CA ARG A 686 21.32 30.02 37.00
C ARG A 686 21.91 29.11 38.08
N GLN A 687 21.24 28.01 38.43
CA GLN A 687 21.79 26.99 39.33
C GLN A 687 22.89 26.16 38.64
N THR A 688 22.66 25.70 37.40
CA THR A 688 23.60 24.86 36.64
C THR A 688 24.92 25.57 36.36
N PHE A 689 24.89 26.86 36.02
CA PHE A 689 26.11 27.64 35.70
C PHE A 689 26.58 28.58 36.82
N ASP A 690 25.86 28.63 37.94
CA ASP A 690 26.08 29.56 39.06
C ASP A 690 26.16 31.04 38.65
N TRP A 691 25.31 31.45 37.71
CA TRP A 691 25.20 32.85 37.26
C TRP A 691 24.29 33.62 38.22
N ARG A 692 24.83 34.59 38.94
CA ARG A 692 24.12 35.37 39.96
C ARG A 692 24.50 36.85 39.90
N ALA A 693 23.55 37.74 40.17
CA ALA A 693 23.78 39.19 40.32
C ALA A 693 24.65 39.79 39.18
N ASP A 694 24.29 39.51 37.93
CA ASP A 694 25.02 39.94 36.72
C ASP A 694 26.49 39.51 36.60
N LYS A 695 26.90 38.53 37.41
CA LYS A 695 28.16 37.82 37.26
C LYS A 695 27.93 36.49 36.53
N PRO A 696 28.46 36.28 35.32
CA PRO A 696 29.25 37.20 34.50
C PRO A 696 28.45 38.21 33.65
N PRO A 697 29.03 39.38 33.30
CA PRO A 697 28.40 40.38 32.45
C PRO A 697 28.35 39.94 30.97
N ASN A 698 27.48 40.56 30.17
CA ASN A 698 27.21 40.17 28.78
C ASN A 698 28.46 40.15 27.86
N ASN A 699 29.45 41.02 28.13
CA ASN A 699 30.73 41.03 27.42
C ASN A 699 31.56 39.77 27.73
N GLN A 700 31.62 39.35 29.00
CA GLN A 700 32.33 38.14 29.43
C GLN A 700 31.65 36.87 28.91
N LEU A 701 30.31 36.80 28.93
CA LEU A 701 29.55 35.72 28.29
C LEU A 701 29.79 35.69 26.76
N GLY A 702 29.91 36.87 26.13
CA GLY A 702 30.28 37.00 24.72
C GLY A 702 31.67 36.45 24.42
N ALA A 703 32.67 36.81 25.24
CA ALA A 703 34.04 36.33 25.11
C ALA A 703 34.13 34.80 25.29
N LEU A 704 33.46 34.25 26.32
CA LEU A 704 33.38 32.80 26.53
C LEU A 704 32.78 32.09 25.30
N ARG A 705 31.69 32.62 24.73
CA ARG A 705 31.07 32.06 23.52
C ARG A 705 32.05 32.02 22.35
N THR A 706 32.80 33.10 22.13
CA THR A 706 33.77 33.20 21.02
C THR A 706 34.88 32.17 21.15
N VAL A 707 35.44 32.01 22.35
CA VAL A 707 36.51 31.03 22.61
C VAL A 707 35.98 29.60 22.48
N LEU A 708 34.80 29.31 23.03
CA LEU A 708 34.18 27.98 22.88
C LEU A 708 33.88 27.65 21.42
N ASN A 709 33.47 28.62 20.60
CA ASN A 709 33.20 28.39 19.17
C ASN A 709 34.44 27.96 18.37
N GLN A 710 35.64 28.28 18.84
CA GLN A 710 36.89 27.87 18.20
C GLN A 710 37.27 26.42 18.54
N MET A 711 36.73 25.84 19.61
CA MET A 711 36.98 24.45 20.03
C MET A 711 36.19 23.49 19.14
N GLN A 712 36.84 22.78 18.21
CA GLN A 712 36.18 21.84 17.28
C GLN A 712 36.24 20.39 17.74
N THR A 713 37.31 20.02 18.44
CA THR A 713 37.60 18.67 18.88
C THR A 713 38.05 18.65 20.34
N LEU A 714 38.18 17.45 20.92
CA LEU A 714 38.78 17.27 22.25
C LEU A 714 40.23 17.76 22.33
N GLY A 715 40.96 17.77 21.21
CA GLY A 715 42.35 18.23 21.14
C GLY A 715 42.50 19.75 21.35
N ASP A 716 41.44 20.52 21.14
CA ASP A 716 41.44 21.99 21.25
C ASP A 716 41.20 22.48 22.69
N LYS A 717 40.95 21.55 23.63
CA LYS A 717 40.75 21.84 25.05
C LYS A 717 41.86 22.70 25.69
N PRO A 718 43.17 22.47 25.44
CA PRO A 718 44.23 23.27 26.04
C PRO A 718 44.14 24.76 25.70
N TYR A 719 43.65 25.11 24.50
CA TYR A 719 43.48 26.50 24.09
C TYR A 719 42.43 27.22 24.95
N VAL A 720 41.27 26.57 25.17
CA VAL A 720 40.20 27.12 26.02
C VAL A 720 40.65 27.19 27.49
N LEU A 721 41.37 26.18 27.96
CA LEU A 721 41.94 26.17 29.31
C LEU A 721 42.96 27.30 29.51
N GLY A 722 43.85 27.53 28.54
CA GLY A 722 44.80 28.65 28.60
C GLY A 722 44.13 30.02 28.64
N TRP A 723 43.02 30.20 27.91
CA TRP A 723 42.22 31.43 28.01
C TRP A 723 41.59 31.58 29.41
N LEU A 724 41.08 30.50 29.99
CA LEU A 724 40.53 30.52 31.36
C LEU A 724 41.61 30.80 32.40
N ASP A 725 42.81 30.24 32.24
CA ASP A 725 43.95 30.48 33.14
C ASP A 725 44.37 31.95 33.09
N HIS A 726 44.44 32.55 31.89
CA HIS A 726 44.69 33.97 31.72
C HIS A 726 43.58 34.86 32.30
N LEU A 727 42.32 34.44 32.16
CA LEU A 727 41.17 35.12 32.78
C LEU A 727 41.27 35.11 34.31
N CYS A 728 41.62 33.97 34.91
CA CYS A 728 41.80 33.82 36.36
C CYS A 728 43.02 34.59 36.88
N GLY A 729 44.08 34.72 36.07
CA GLY A 729 45.27 35.51 36.42
C GLY A 729 45.05 37.03 36.38
N THR A 730 43.95 37.51 35.77
CA THR A 730 43.64 38.94 35.67
C THR A 730 42.56 39.33 36.68
N ALA A 731 42.92 39.99 37.79
CA ALA A 731 42.00 40.33 38.89
C ALA A 731 40.69 41.00 38.42
N ASN A 732 40.78 42.04 37.58
CA ASN A 732 39.62 42.76 37.01
C ASN A 732 38.69 41.85 36.18
N ARG A 733 39.20 40.76 35.58
CA ARG A 733 38.37 39.81 34.83
C ARG A 733 37.82 38.70 35.72
N LYS A 734 38.61 38.20 36.69
CA LYS A 734 38.21 37.19 37.66
C LYS A 734 37.04 37.65 38.53
N ASP A 735 37.09 38.89 39.04
CA ASP A 735 36.07 39.44 39.97
C ASP A 735 34.67 39.61 39.33
N LYS A 736 34.61 39.53 38.00
CA LYS A 736 33.37 39.58 37.20
C LYS A 736 32.65 38.25 37.15
N TRP A 737 33.24 37.15 37.61
CA TRP A 737 32.64 35.83 37.68
C TRP A 737 32.40 35.40 39.13
N THR A 738 31.54 34.41 39.34
CA THR A 738 31.46 33.69 40.62
C THR A 738 32.57 32.64 40.67
N ASP A 739 33.19 32.44 41.84
CA ASP A 739 34.25 31.43 42.01
C ASP A 739 33.76 30.01 41.66
N LYS A 740 32.49 29.72 41.99
CA LYS A 740 31.85 28.45 41.66
C LYS A 740 31.50 28.37 40.16
N GLY A 741 31.08 29.47 39.53
CA GLY A 741 30.82 29.52 38.09
C GLY A 741 32.07 29.23 37.24
N LEU A 742 33.23 29.81 37.57
CA LEU A 742 34.49 29.49 36.88
C LEU A 742 34.89 28.02 37.07
N LYS A 743 34.77 27.50 38.29
CA LYS A 743 35.04 26.08 38.57
C LYS A 743 34.14 25.14 37.75
N ILE A 744 32.87 25.50 37.54
CA ILE A 744 31.94 24.73 36.70
C ILE A 744 32.42 24.70 35.23
N VAL A 745 32.86 25.84 34.69
CA VAL A 745 33.41 25.89 33.32
C VAL A 745 34.67 25.03 33.21
N TYR A 746 35.58 25.08 34.19
CA TYR A 746 36.73 24.18 34.26
C TYR A 746 36.33 22.70 34.34
N ALA A 747 35.30 22.37 35.13
CA ALA A 747 34.84 21.00 35.30
C ALA A 747 34.30 20.40 33.99
N PHE A 748 33.46 21.13 33.25
CA PHE A 748 32.98 20.69 31.93
C PHE A 748 34.10 20.46 30.92
N LEU A 749 35.21 21.20 31.04
CA LEU A 749 36.38 21.03 30.17
C LEU A 749 37.29 19.90 30.66
N LYS A 750 37.51 19.77 31.97
CA LYS A 750 38.44 18.79 32.55
C LYS A 750 37.88 17.38 32.54
N GLU A 751 36.60 17.21 32.80
CA GLU A 751 35.89 15.93 32.94
C GLU A 751 34.87 15.74 31.80
N PRO A 752 35.24 15.04 30.71
CA PRO A 752 34.37 14.93 29.54
C PRO A 752 33.02 14.24 29.79
N GLN A 753 32.89 13.47 30.87
CA GLN A 753 31.63 12.79 31.21
C GLN A 753 30.58 13.76 31.78
N LEU A 754 31.02 14.83 32.45
CA LEU A 754 30.14 15.77 33.15
C LEU A 754 29.09 16.41 32.22
N ILE A 755 29.46 16.71 30.97
CA ILE A 755 28.53 17.29 29.99
C ILE A 755 27.39 16.32 29.67
N TRP A 756 27.68 15.03 29.54
CA TRP A 756 26.68 14.02 29.21
C TRP A 756 25.73 13.77 30.37
N ASP A 757 26.27 13.74 31.59
CA ASP A 757 25.47 13.61 32.81
C ASP A 757 24.54 14.82 32.98
N GLU A 758 25.04 16.04 32.73
CA GLU A 758 24.22 17.25 32.83
C GLU A 758 23.11 17.29 31.76
N LEU A 759 23.42 16.95 30.52
CA LEU A 759 22.41 16.87 29.46
C LEU A 759 21.37 15.79 29.75
N GLN A 760 21.75 14.65 30.37
CA GLN A 760 20.81 13.61 30.77
C GLN A 760 19.88 14.06 31.90
N LYS A 761 20.30 14.92 32.84
CA LYS A 761 19.41 15.45 33.89
C LYS A 761 18.19 16.17 33.34
N SER A 762 18.28 16.75 32.13
CA SER A 762 17.15 17.39 31.46
C SER A 762 15.96 16.45 31.24
N THR A 763 16.20 15.13 31.09
CA THR A 763 15.15 14.12 30.88
C THR A 763 14.16 14.02 32.03
N HIS A 764 14.61 14.19 33.27
CA HIS A 764 13.76 14.15 34.46
C HIS A 764 12.91 15.42 34.64
N GLN A 765 13.33 16.54 34.04
CA GLN A 765 12.75 17.86 34.29
C GLN A 765 11.85 18.35 33.13
N SER A 766 12.05 17.87 31.90
CA SER A 766 11.33 18.34 30.70
C SER A 766 10.52 17.26 29.97
N GLY A 767 10.44 16.03 30.50
CA GLY A 767 9.66 14.94 29.90
C GLY A 767 10.29 14.28 28.66
N LEU A 768 11.54 14.62 28.33
CA LEU A 768 12.30 13.97 27.25
C LEU A 768 12.67 12.54 27.67
N LYS A 769 11.96 11.53 27.14
CA LYS A 769 12.30 10.11 27.37
C LYS A 769 13.29 9.63 26.32
N HIS A 770 14.38 8.98 26.75
CA HIS A 770 15.36 8.28 25.90
C HIS A 770 16.25 9.18 25.02
N LEU A 771 17.12 9.99 25.63
CA LEU A 771 18.19 10.71 24.92
C LEU A 771 19.34 9.77 24.51
N PHE A 772 20.06 10.19 23.47
CA PHE A 772 21.31 9.59 23.00
C PHE A 772 21.17 8.12 22.57
N PRO A 773 20.22 7.83 21.65
CA PRO A 773 19.99 6.46 21.18
C PRO A 773 21.18 5.91 20.39
N THR A 774 21.45 4.62 20.53
CA THR A 774 22.46 3.89 19.74
C THR A 774 21.93 2.53 19.34
N LEU A 775 22.21 2.10 18.11
CA LEU A 775 21.93 0.76 17.59
C LEU A 775 23.21 -0.06 17.37
N ARG A 776 24.35 0.59 17.08
CA ARG A 776 25.63 -0.09 16.93
C ARG A 776 26.23 -0.41 18.30
N THR A 777 26.90 -1.56 18.41
CA THR A 777 27.69 -1.95 19.57
C THR A 777 28.83 -0.95 19.81
N GLU A 778 29.04 -0.53 21.07
CA GLU A 778 30.08 0.43 21.48
C GLU A 778 30.00 1.84 20.84
N ALA A 779 28.89 2.17 20.16
CA ALA A 779 28.73 3.47 19.51
C ALA A 779 28.70 4.64 20.48
N LYS A 780 28.17 4.42 21.70
CA LYS A 780 27.96 5.47 22.70
C LYS A 780 29.28 6.17 23.06
N ALA A 781 30.30 5.42 23.48
CA ALA A 781 31.60 5.98 23.85
C ALA A 781 32.28 6.70 22.68
N SER A 782 32.15 6.16 21.46
CA SER A 782 32.68 6.80 20.25
C SER A 782 31.98 8.13 19.94
N LEU A 783 30.65 8.17 20.07
CA LEU A 783 29.85 9.38 19.80
C LEU A 783 30.04 10.43 20.89
N GLU A 784 30.17 10.03 22.16
CA GLU A 784 30.52 10.92 23.27
C GLU A 784 31.85 11.60 22.99
N LYS A 785 32.86 10.86 22.51
CA LYS A 785 34.16 11.44 22.15
C LYS A 785 34.06 12.40 20.95
N GLU A 786 33.33 12.00 19.91
CA GLU A 786 33.21 12.77 18.66
C GLU A 786 32.41 14.07 18.84
N LEU A 787 31.31 14.02 19.60
CA LEU A 787 30.37 15.14 19.76
C LEU A 787 30.60 15.97 21.02
N TRP A 788 31.59 15.63 21.86
CA TRP A 788 31.85 16.35 23.12
C TRP A 788 32.01 17.86 22.93
N ALA A 789 32.86 18.28 21.98
CA ALA A 789 33.10 19.70 21.74
C ALA A 789 31.82 20.41 21.27
N GLU A 790 31.04 19.76 20.41
CA GLU A 790 29.75 20.26 19.95
C GLU A 790 28.72 20.36 21.09
N ALA A 791 28.70 19.40 22.00
CA ALA A 791 27.82 19.37 23.17
C ALA A 791 28.10 20.54 24.11
N VAL A 792 29.37 20.74 24.49
CA VAL A 792 29.79 21.85 25.35
C VAL A 792 29.45 23.19 24.71
N ARG A 793 29.82 23.41 23.44
CA ARG A 793 29.50 24.64 22.71
C ARG A 793 28.00 24.92 22.68
N THR A 794 27.21 23.91 22.34
CA THR A 794 25.76 24.07 22.18
C THR A 794 25.11 24.41 23.52
N LEU A 795 25.48 23.72 24.60
CA LEU A 795 24.95 24.00 25.94
C LEU A 795 25.22 25.45 26.37
N PHE A 796 26.49 25.88 26.31
CA PHE A 796 26.86 27.24 26.71
C PHE A 796 26.27 28.31 25.77
N ALA A 797 26.29 28.09 24.46
CA ALA A 797 25.76 29.06 23.50
C ALA A 797 24.25 29.29 23.68
N VAL A 798 23.48 28.22 23.92
CA VAL A 798 22.05 28.31 24.19
C VAL A 798 21.81 28.98 25.54
N ALA A 799 22.52 28.59 26.60
CA ALA A 799 22.39 29.20 27.93
C ALA A 799 22.71 30.70 27.92
N ILE A 800 23.80 31.10 27.26
CA ILE A 800 24.18 32.51 27.09
C ILE A 800 23.10 33.29 26.36
N ARG A 801 22.50 32.72 25.30
CA ARG A 801 21.45 33.39 24.53
C ARG A 801 20.21 33.66 25.36
N TYR A 802 19.77 32.68 26.15
CA TYR A 802 18.60 32.84 27.04
C TYR A 802 18.90 33.81 28.20
N GLU A 803 20.09 33.77 28.80
CA GLU A 803 20.45 34.73 29.85
C GLU A 803 20.55 36.16 29.33
N LYS A 804 21.08 36.38 28.12
CA LYS A 804 21.07 37.71 27.50
C LYS A 804 19.65 38.21 27.26
N ARG A 805 18.79 37.37 26.69
CA ARG A 805 17.38 37.70 26.46
C ARG A 805 16.69 38.09 27.76
N GLU A 806 16.87 37.33 28.84
CA GLU A 806 16.29 37.63 30.16
C GLU A 806 16.79 38.94 30.78
N ARG A 807 17.96 39.46 30.38
CA ARG A 807 18.50 40.74 30.86
C ARG A 807 18.08 41.93 29.99
N ASP A 808 17.69 41.67 28.74
CA ASP A 808 17.20 42.67 27.81
C ASP A 808 15.69 42.95 27.99
N PHE A 809 14.97 42.04 28.67
CA PHE A 809 13.60 42.20 29.16
C PHE A 809 13.61 42.53 30.66
#